data_AF-A2F4B6-F1
#
_entry.id   AF-A2F4B6-F1
#
_cell.length_a   1.000
_cell.length_b   1.000
_cell.length_c   1.000
_cell.angle_alpha   90.00
_cell.angle_beta   90.00
_cell.angle_gamma   90.00
#
_symmetry.space_group_name_H-M   'P 1'
#
loop_
_entity.id
_entity.type
_entity.pdbx_description
1 polymer ?
#
loop_
_entity_poly.entity_id
_entity_poly.type
_entity_poly.pdbx_seq_one_letter_code
_entity_poly.pdbx_strand_id
1 'polypeptide(L)'
;MTYIHSDFYYNSGTLLKGVNMPDPDLIISRNCIEIYGNNENDYCFLYSRKTLVSFSFESNPQLTTIGKYAFYNCAKLQRIDLSSCTKLTIIRERAFSFCTSAKELYLPEGLKNIESYSFSETKIRSLIIPNSVVEMKDHAFTKAESLTSINFKDGSKLLSLDSCVFSYTKLVEFEVPESVQSISGIFLYKVFSLTIIRVHPKNKYYISDDCAVYTKNYSKILSFAPNSTQTYVINSNVTDINNGAFICAKCTSIIIPPTVTYIGELAFYETRYLKQIELPPNITIIESYTFYFSAITSIDIPDNVTKINSYAFFACSSLNKIILPGNLTSIGGGAFPLNSININITFKGNSTMKIDKQMLLMSKDNSTISSLLDLSATSIILPCQTKIIKESAFQLSNLQTISCDGVSELETIGFSAFKDCKSLTSIPYFPKLKVIQMSAFANTKLSSEFRFPSTFSSLHPEAFKQVTTLPSISFSSTTVTLTIQDSAFAGCTSLSYVSFDECTCDIYLGINVFSGCSSLSMFNVKKNFKNIDSGCFMNSGISTITFEDNTTSFYNLPSMFLKGCSNMKEINIPKNIISIGSECFSGTSISHVFIPFSVESLYSRCFSGCTNLERVDIPSTCSLYKSSQRYSKVAHPFHTSVTFPAIFLFATKVQYMTKTSAHVYLHAPACKDNYISFDQRLEGVADSAFKNSVFIEFVVFVDNSVISIGRHAFESCIRLKQISIPSSVSSIGEKAFFNCVSLKCGVLFQNKTQIFVNLLISRGISKSALRPCELISCGIQQLYYIPVVAALFTLILPMQI
;
A
#
# COMPACT_ATOMS: atom_id res chain seq x y z
N MET A 1 1.02 -3.94 37.19
CA MET A 1 0.62 -4.63 35.94
C MET A 1 -0.75 -5.24 36.14
N THR A 2 -1.62 -5.16 35.14
CA THR A 2 -3.02 -5.62 35.14
C THR A 2 -3.11 -6.93 34.35
N TYR A 3 -3.82 -7.93 34.87
CA TYR A 3 -4.06 -9.18 34.14
C TYR A 3 -4.99 -8.95 32.96
N ILE A 4 -4.68 -9.52 31.80
CA ILE A 4 -5.58 -9.48 30.65
C ILE A 4 -6.84 -10.30 30.96
N HIS A 5 -8.01 -9.71 30.70
CA HIS A 5 -9.30 -10.36 30.95
C HIS A 5 -9.45 -11.65 30.12
N SER A 6 -10.12 -12.66 30.70
CA SER A 6 -10.40 -13.94 30.04
C SER A 6 -11.11 -13.81 28.69
N ASP A 7 -11.88 -12.75 28.49
CA ASP A 7 -12.67 -12.49 27.28
C ASP A 7 -11.80 -12.26 26.02
N PHE A 8 -10.52 -11.92 26.20
CA PHE A 8 -9.57 -11.75 25.10
C PHE A 8 -8.83 -13.05 24.75
N TYR A 9 -9.07 -14.13 25.52
CA TYR A 9 -8.48 -15.43 25.28
C TYR A 9 -9.49 -16.38 24.64
N TYR A 10 -9.06 -16.99 23.54
CA TYR A 10 -9.81 -17.98 22.77
C TYR A 10 -9.18 -19.37 22.92
N ASN A 11 -9.88 -20.40 22.45
CA ASN A 11 -9.41 -21.79 22.48
C ASN A 11 -8.97 -22.21 23.89
N SER A 12 -9.84 -22.00 24.87
CA SER A 12 -9.60 -22.36 26.28
C SER A 12 -8.33 -21.71 26.86
N GLY A 13 -8.05 -20.45 26.53
CA GLY A 13 -6.91 -19.72 27.07
C GLY A 13 -5.66 -19.70 26.18
N THR A 14 -5.64 -20.48 25.09
CA THR A 14 -4.41 -20.73 24.32
C THR A 14 -4.10 -19.67 23.26
N LEU A 15 -5.10 -18.90 22.82
CA LEU A 15 -4.93 -17.86 21.80
C LEU A 15 -5.33 -16.49 22.36
N LEU A 16 -4.40 -15.54 22.39
CA LEU A 16 -4.68 -14.16 22.81
C LEU A 16 -5.00 -13.27 21.59
N LYS A 17 -6.18 -12.65 21.56
CA LYS A 17 -6.64 -11.84 20.42
C LYS A 17 -7.49 -10.64 20.86
N GLY A 18 -7.28 -9.51 20.18
CA GLY A 18 -8.17 -8.34 20.24
C GLY A 18 -8.14 -7.57 21.57
N VAL A 19 -6.99 -7.51 22.24
CA VAL A 19 -6.83 -6.83 23.54
C VAL A 19 -7.19 -5.35 23.41
N ASN A 20 -8.26 -4.98 24.10
CA ASN A 20 -8.79 -3.61 24.17
C ASN A 20 -8.86 -3.15 25.62
N MET A 21 -7.69 -2.97 26.23
CA MET A 21 -7.55 -2.52 27.61
C MET A 21 -6.83 -1.17 27.65
N PRO A 22 -7.31 -0.20 28.45
CA PRO A 22 -6.65 1.09 28.59
C PRO A 22 -5.38 1.00 29.45
N ASP A 23 -5.22 -0.07 30.23
CA ASP A 23 -4.09 -0.30 31.13
C ASP A 23 -2.75 -0.29 30.38
N PRO A 24 -1.76 0.46 30.89
CA PRO A 24 -0.46 0.58 30.23
C PRO A 24 0.44 -0.65 30.41
N ASP A 25 0.26 -1.40 31.50
CA ASP A 25 1.17 -2.49 31.90
C ASP A 25 0.38 -3.79 32.06
N LEU A 26 0.53 -4.73 31.13
CA LEU A 26 -0.33 -5.93 31.04
C LEU A 26 0.39 -7.24 31.37
N ILE A 27 -0.31 -8.18 32.01
CA ILE A 27 0.18 -9.54 32.29
C ILE A 27 -0.55 -10.52 31.37
N ILE A 28 0.22 -11.27 30.57
CA ILE A 28 -0.27 -12.32 29.68
C ILE A 28 -0.29 -13.66 30.43
N SER A 29 -1.43 -14.36 30.38
CA SER A 29 -1.61 -15.67 31.01
C SER A 29 -0.58 -16.71 30.55
N ARG A 30 -0.13 -17.57 31.48
CA ARG A 30 0.81 -18.65 31.21
C ARG A 30 0.27 -19.69 30.21
N ASN A 31 -1.06 -19.82 30.11
CA ASN A 31 -1.71 -20.77 29.21
C ASN A 31 -1.71 -20.30 27.75
N CYS A 32 -1.35 -19.04 27.49
CA CYS A 32 -1.25 -18.50 26.14
C CYS A 32 -0.14 -19.20 25.35
N ILE A 33 -0.52 -19.80 24.22
CA ILE A 33 0.40 -20.48 23.28
C ILE A 33 0.70 -19.58 22.08
N GLU A 34 -0.28 -18.78 21.65
CA GLU A 34 -0.14 -17.87 20.50
C GLU A 34 -0.70 -16.48 20.79
N ILE A 35 0.06 -15.44 20.41
CA ILE A 35 -0.45 -14.06 20.34
C ILE A 35 -0.85 -13.79 18.90
N TYR A 36 -2.13 -13.52 18.67
CA TYR A 36 -2.69 -13.42 17.34
C TYR A 36 -2.15 -12.24 16.52
N GLY A 37 -2.01 -12.44 15.22
CA GLY A 37 -2.08 -11.33 14.28
C GLY A 37 -1.94 -11.74 12.81
N ASN A 38 -2.46 -10.87 11.94
CA ASN A 38 -2.71 -11.18 10.53
C ASN A 38 -2.17 -10.08 9.60
N ASN A 39 -2.67 -8.86 9.75
CA ASN A 39 -2.27 -7.69 8.95
C ASN A 39 -2.38 -6.39 9.78
N GLU A 40 -1.98 -5.25 9.21
CA GLU A 40 -1.96 -3.94 9.88
C GLU A 40 -3.33 -3.44 10.39
N ASN A 41 -4.43 -4.06 9.97
CA ASN A 41 -5.79 -3.73 10.39
C ASN A 41 -6.42 -4.81 11.29
N ASP A 42 -5.72 -5.92 11.56
CA ASP A 42 -6.22 -7.07 12.33
C ASP A 42 -5.07 -7.79 13.07
N TYR A 43 -4.85 -7.39 14.32
CA TYR A 43 -3.83 -7.97 15.20
C TYR A 43 -4.17 -7.79 16.69
N CYS A 44 -3.48 -8.53 17.56
CA CYS A 44 -3.82 -8.66 18.97
C CYS A 44 -3.92 -7.31 19.72
N PHE A 45 -2.89 -6.48 19.67
CA PHE A 45 -2.85 -5.23 20.45
C PHE A 45 -3.32 -3.98 19.67
N LEU A 46 -4.09 -4.14 18.58
CA LEU A 46 -4.54 -3.04 17.73
C LEU A 46 -5.23 -1.92 18.52
N TYR A 47 -6.10 -2.27 19.47
CA TYR A 47 -6.87 -1.31 20.25
C TYR A 47 -6.09 -0.73 21.43
N SER A 48 -5.06 -1.43 21.90
CA SER A 48 -4.21 -1.01 23.03
C SER A 48 -2.87 -0.40 22.58
N ARG A 49 -2.61 -0.28 21.27
CA ARG A 49 -1.32 0.19 20.71
C ARG A 49 -0.88 1.58 21.18
N LYS A 50 -1.83 2.44 21.58
CA LYS A 50 -1.58 3.80 22.08
C LYS A 50 -1.42 3.89 23.60
N THR A 51 -1.74 2.82 24.32
CA THR A 51 -1.74 2.76 25.78
C THR A 51 -0.65 1.83 26.31
N LEU A 52 -0.38 0.71 25.65
CA LEU A 52 0.59 -0.29 26.08
C LEU A 52 2.00 0.30 26.22
N VAL A 53 2.50 0.30 27.45
CA VAL A 53 3.85 0.74 27.86
C VAL A 53 4.74 -0.46 28.15
N SER A 54 4.19 -1.51 28.79
CA SER A 54 4.93 -2.74 29.08
C SER A 54 4.01 -3.97 29.10
N PHE A 55 4.60 -5.15 28.96
CA PHE A 55 3.90 -6.40 29.22
C PHE A 55 4.83 -7.39 29.92
N SER A 56 4.23 -8.35 30.63
CA SER A 56 4.91 -9.49 31.22
C SER A 56 4.09 -10.77 31.02
N PHE A 57 4.64 -11.90 31.46
CA PHE A 57 3.93 -13.18 31.48
C PHE A 57 3.79 -13.69 32.91
N GLU A 58 2.73 -14.45 33.17
CA GLU A 58 2.69 -15.32 34.35
C GLU A 58 3.82 -16.35 34.33
N SER A 59 4.17 -16.88 35.51
CA SER A 59 5.25 -17.87 35.66
C SER A 59 5.06 -19.08 34.73
N ASN A 60 6.14 -19.51 34.07
CA ASN A 60 6.18 -20.63 33.13
C ASN A 60 5.22 -20.50 31.93
N PRO A 61 5.38 -19.46 31.09
CA PRO A 61 4.54 -19.27 29.91
C PRO A 61 4.69 -20.40 28.88
N GLN A 62 3.59 -20.76 28.23
CA GLN A 62 3.53 -21.80 27.19
C GLN A 62 3.62 -21.25 25.76
N LEU A 63 3.97 -19.97 25.61
CA LEU A 63 3.98 -19.27 24.33
C LEU A 63 4.94 -19.92 23.34
N THR A 64 4.45 -20.29 22.16
CA THR A 64 5.26 -20.85 21.06
C THR A 64 5.40 -19.92 19.87
N THR A 65 4.46 -18.98 19.71
CA THR A 65 4.34 -18.12 18.52
C THR A 65 3.89 -16.71 18.86
N ILE A 66 4.57 -15.70 18.31
CA ILE A 66 4.04 -14.33 18.21
C ILE A 66 3.64 -14.08 16.75
N GLY A 67 2.35 -13.86 16.52
CA GLY A 67 1.74 -13.71 15.19
C GLY A 67 2.14 -12.44 14.45
N LYS A 68 1.77 -12.37 13.17
CA LYS A 68 2.13 -11.23 12.31
C LYS A 68 1.53 -9.95 12.86
N TYR A 69 2.27 -8.85 12.87
CA TYR A 69 1.76 -7.56 13.39
C TYR A 69 1.27 -7.57 14.86
N ALA A 70 1.50 -8.62 15.66
CA ALA A 70 0.87 -8.79 16.98
C ALA A 70 0.94 -7.56 17.91
N PHE A 71 2.08 -6.87 17.92
CA PHE A 71 2.37 -5.63 18.65
C PHE A 71 2.71 -4.46 17.70
N TYR A 72 2.24 -4.51 16.46
CA TYR A 72 2.52 -3.49 15.45
C TYR A 72 2.15 -2.10 15.93
N ASN A 73 3.08 -1.15 15.78
CA ASN A 73 2.88 0.26 16.14
C ASN A 73 2.42 0.45 17.59
N CYS A 74 2.86 -0.40 18.53
CA CYS A 74 2.75 -0.14 19.96
C CYS A 74 3.77 0.93 20.37
N ALA A 75 3.57 2.16 19.92
CA ALA A 75 4.57 3.22 19.93
C ALA A 75 5.04 3.65 21.33
N LYS A 76 4.29 3.32 22.39
CA LYS A 76 4.67 3.59 23.79
C LYS A 76 5.37 2.43 24.49
N LEU A 77 5.42 1.24 23.88
CA LEU A 77 6.05 0.07 24.44
C LEU A 77 7.54 0.35 24.67
N GLN A 78 8.01 0.27 25.91
CA GLN A 78 9.37 0.67 26.28
C GLN A 78 10.35 -0.50 26.34
N ARG A 79 9.85 -1.69 26.71
CA ARG A 79 10.64 -2.91 26.91
C ARG A 79 9.91 -4.10 26.33
N ILE A 80 10.63 -4.94 25.60
CA ILE A 80 10.16 -6.22 25.07
C ILE A 80 10.95 -7.31 25.79
N ASP A 81 10.37 -7.88 26.85
CA ASP A 81 10.97 -8.97 27.59
C ASP A 81 10.28 -10.29 27.26
N LEU A 82 10.95 -11.12 26.47
CA LEU A 82 10.49 -12.44 26.09
C LEU A 82 11.33 -13.54 26.76
N SER A 83 12.26 -13.19 27.66
CA SER A 83 13.25 -14.11 28.22
C SER A 83 12.65 -15.32 28.95
N SER A 84 11.47 -15.16 29.56
CA SER A 84 10.74 -16.24 30.23
C SER A 84 10.06 -17.23 29.28
N CYS A 85 9.91 -16.89 28.00
CA CYS A 85 9.16 -17.66 27.01
C CYS A 85 10.04 -18.72 26.33
N THR A 86 10.55 -19.69 27.11
CA THR A 86 11.50 -20.71 26.63
C THR A 86 10.93 -21.69 25.59
N LYS A 87 9.61 -21.69 25.38
CA LYS A 87 8.92 -22.46 24.32
C LYS A 87 8.69 -21.64 23.05
N LEU A 88 8.99 -20.34 23.04
CA LEU A 88 8.78 -19.47 21.90
C LEU A 88 9.76 -19.86 20.80
N THR A 89 9.23 -20.29 19.66
CA THR A 89 10.06 -20.76 18.53
C THR A 89 10.12 -19.75 17.40
N ILE A 90 9.11 -18.89 17.26
CA ILE A 90 9.00 -17.97 16.12
C ILE A 90 8.37 -16.63 16.49
N ILE A 91 8.97 -15.56 15.97
CA ILE A 91 8.42 -14.21 15.95
C ILE A 91 8.13 -13.86 14.50
N ARG A 92 6.84 -13.68 14.17
CA ARG A 92 6.37 -13.52 12.79
C ARG A 92 6.58 -12.10 12.25
N GLU A 93 6.37 -11.96 10.95
CA GLU A 93 6.51 -10.73 10.17
C GLU A 93 5.87 -9.51 10.86
N ARG A 94 6.64 -8.41 10.96
CA ARG A 94 6.23 -7.13 11.55
C ARG A 94 5.67 -7.19 12.99
N ALA A 95 5.89 -8.27 13.74
CA ALA A 95 5.33 -8.47 15.08
C ALA A 95 5.51 -7.27 16.03
N PHE A 96 6.68 -6.64 16.06
CA PHE A 96 7.02 -5.46 16.87
C PHE A 96 7.45 -4.26 16.01
N SER A 97 7.08 -4.25 14.72
CA SER A 97 7.44 -3.14 13.83
C SER A 97 6.80 -1.83 14.30
N PHE A 98 7.53 -0.71 14.20
CA PHE A 98 7.14 0.62 14.69
C PHE A 98 6.91 0.71 16.21
N CYS A 99 7.49 -0.19 17.02
CA CYS A 99 7.58 0.01 18.47
C CYS A 99 8.66 1.05 18.81
N THR A 100 8.42 2.30 18.42
CA THR A 100 9.41 3.40 18.38
C THR A 100 9.90 3.90 19.75
N SER A 101 9.33 3.40 20.86
CA SER A 101 9.82 3.67 22.22
C SER A 101 10.59 2.49 22.84
N ALA A 102 10.62 1.33 22.18
CA ALA A 102 11.22 0.12 22.75
C ALA A 102 12.74 0.25 22.76
N LYS A 103 13.33 0.33 23.96
CA LYS A 103 14.78 0.50 24.18
C LYS A 103 15.49 -0.79 24.56
N GLU A 104 14.75 -1.74 25.10
CA GLU A 104 15.26 -3.01 25.62
C GLU A 104 14.54 -4.17 24.94
N LEU A 105 15.31 -5.17 24.52
CA LEU A 105 14.83 -6.41 23.91
C LEU A 105 15.58 -7.60 24.51
N TYR A 106 14.85 -8.51 25.13
CA TYR A 106 15.37 -9.76 25.68
C TYR A 106 14.71 -10.94 24.97
N LEU A 107 15.48 -11.64 24.14
CA LEU A 107 15.01 -12.82 23.40
C LEU A 107 15.16 -14.09 24.25
N PRO A 108 14.22 -15.06 24.17
CA PRO A 108 14.29 -16.29 24.95
C PRO A 108 15.24 -17.32 24.34
N GLU A 109 15.77 -18.18 25.20
CA GLU A 109 16.33 -19.46 24.76
C GLU A 109 15.25 -20.32 24.11
N GLY A 110 15.57 -20.97 22.99
CA GLY A 110 14.62 -21.80 22.23
C GLY A 110 14.02 -21.09 21.00
N LEU A 111 14.15 -19.76 20.90
CA LEU A 111 13.77 -19.00 19.71
C LEU A 111 14.56 -19.47 18.50
N LYS A 112 13.88 -19.84 17.41
CA LYS A 112 14.49 -20.35 16.18
C LYS A 112 14.45 -19.31 15.06
N ASN A 113 13.30 -18.67 14.85
CA ASN A 113 13.07 -17.86 13.65
C ASN A 113 12.60 -16.44 14.00
N ILE A 114 13.25 -15.44 13.41
CA ILE A 114 12.84 -14.03 13.42
C ILE A 114 12.50 -13.63 11.98
N GLU A 115 11.22 -13.38 11.71
CA GLU A 115 10.76 -13.08 10.35
C GLU A 115 10.97 -11.61 9.94
N SER A 116 10.59 -11.30 8.69
CA SER A 116 10.89 -10.02 8.07
C SER A 116 10.25 -8.86 8.82
N TYR A 117 11.00 -7.77 8.99
CA TYR A 117 10.57 -6.55 9.66
C TYR A 117 10.10 -6.73 11.11
N SER A 118 10.33 -7.87 11.77
CA SER A 118 9.75 -8.15 13.11
C SER A 118 10.08 -7.09 14.17
N PHE A 119 11.26 -6.47 14.13
CA PHE A 119 11.70 -5.40 15.04
C PHE A 119 12.11 -4.11 14.30
N SER A 120 11.54 -3.89 13.11
CA SER A 120 11.78 -2.71 12.29
C SER A 120 11.35 -1.43 13.02
N GLU A 121 12.12 -0.35 12.88
CA GLU A 121 11.83 0.97 13.47
C GLU A 121 11.64 0.95 15.01
N THR A 122 12.42 0.11 15.70
CA THR A 122 12.55 0.11 17.16
C THR A 122 13.70 1.01 17.63
N LYS A 123 13.79 1.31 18.94
CA LYS A 123 14.91 2.08 19.53
C LYS A 123 15.80 1.23 20.43
N ILE A 124 15.87 -0.08 20.16
CA ILE A 124 16.70 -1.01 20.91
C ILE A 124 18.16 -0.56 20.86
N ARG A 125 18.87 -0.62 21.99
CA ARG A 125 20.25 -0.10 22.10
C ARG A 125 21.32 -1.16 21.88
N SER A 126 21.04 -2.34 22.42
CA SER A 126 21.90 -3.52 22.38
C SER A 126 21.04 -4.76 22.16
N LEU A 127 21.61 -5.78 21.54
CA LEU A 127 20.90 -7.03 21.23
C LEU A 127 21.79 -8.22 21.53
N ILE A 128 21.24 -9.20 22.27
CA ILE A 128 21.85 -10.51 22.45
C ILE A 128 21.01 -11.51 21.66
N ILE A 129 21.63 -12.19 20.69
CA ILE A 129 21.01 -13.25 19.91
C ILE A 129 21.25 -14.60 20.61
N PRO A 130 20.20 -15.31 21.04
CA PRO A 130 20.33 -16.65 21.62
C PRO A 130 20.92 -17.64 20.62
N ASN A 131 21.66 -18.64 21.11
CA ASN A 131 22.31 -19.62 20.25
C ASN A 131 21.32 -20.54 19.51
N SER A 132 20.05 -20.56 19.93
CA SER A 132 18.98 -21.33 19.31
C SER A 132 18.48 -20.74 17.99
N VAL A 133 18.76 -19.45 17.72
CA VAL A 133 18.29 -18.77 16.50
C VAL A 133 18.98 -19.36 15.28
N VAL A 134 18.17 -19.82 14.33
CA VAL A 134 18.61 -20.45 13.07
C VAL A 134 18.48 -19.49 11.90
N GLU A 135 17.44 -18.65 11.91
CA GLU A 135 17.08 -17.77 10.79
C GLU A 135 16.68 -16.37 11.28
N MET A 136 17.21 -15.34 10.62
CA MET A 136 16.74 -13.95 10.71
C MET A 136 16.51 -13.42 9.29
N LYS A 137 15.24 -13.17 8.96
CA LYS A 137 14.84 -12.78 7.60
C LYS A 137 15.07 -11.30 7.32
N ASP A 138 14.91 -10.95 6.03
CA ASP A 138 15.11 -9.59 5.51
C ASP A 138 14.50 -8.50 6.39
N HIS A 139 15.29 -7.45 6.63
CA HIS A 139 14.86 -6.27 7.39
C HIS A 139 14.42 -6.51 8.84
N ALA A 140 14.71 -7.68 9.46
CA ALA A 140 14.25 -8.00 10.82
C ALA A 140 14.52 -6.88 11.86
N PHE A 141 15.68 -6.21 11.79
CA PHE A 141 16.08 -5.11 12.67
C PHE A 141 16.37 -3.80 11.89
N THR A 142 15.78 -3.64 10.70
CA THR A 142 15.99 -2.42 9.90
C THR A 142 15.55 -1.16 10.66
N LYS A 143 16.29 -0.06 10.48
CA LYS A 143 16.03 1.23 11.12
C LYS A 143 15.91 1.16 12.65
N ALA A 144 16.55 0.19 13.30
CA ALA A 144 16.81 0.25 14.72
C ALA A 144 17.94 1.26 14.99
N GLU A 145 17.66 2.56 14.78
CA GLU A 145 18.67 3.64 14.70
C GLU A 145 19.41 3.92 16.03
N SER A 146 19.01 3.26 17.12
CA SER A 146 19.70 3.31 18.42
C SER A 146 20.58 2.09 18.68
N LEU A 147 20.53 1.06 17.82
CA LEU A 147 21.25 -0.19 18.00
C LEU A 147 22.73 0.03 17.68
N THR A 148 23.58 -0.11 18.70
CA THR A 148 25.03 0.16 18.63
C THR A 148 25.88 -1.08 18.80
N SER A 149 25.35 -2.12 19.45
CA SER A 149 26.06 -3.38 19.70
C SER A 149 25.15 -4.59 19.51
N ILE A 150 25.69 -5.65 18.93
CA ILE A 150 25.07 -6.97 18.85
C ILE A 150 26.06 -8.03 19.33
N ASN A 151 25.56 -8.99 20.12
CA ASN A 151 26.32 -10.11 20.61
C ASN A 151 25.59 -11.42 20.28
N PHE A 152 26.31 -12.39 19.75
CA PHE A 152 25.79 -13.73 19.50
C PHE A 152 26.30 -14.67 20.60
N LYS A 153 25.39 -15.39 21.27
CA LYS A 153 25.82 -16.38 22.27
C LYS A 153 26.63 -17.51 21.62
N ASP A 154 27.62 -18.01 22.34
CA ASP A 154 28.42 -19.18 21.97
C ASP A 154 27.55 -20.37 21.56
N GLY A 155 27.96 -21.11 20.53
CA GLY A 155 27.17 -22.22 19.98
C GLY A 155 26.11 -21.76 18.98
N SER A 156 26.25 -20.57 18.38
CA SER A 156 25.26 -19.99 17.46
C SER A 156 24.85 -20.98 16.36
N LYS A 157 23.57 -20.97 15.99
CA LYS A 157 22.98 -21.82 14.94
C LYS A 157 22.53 -21.03 13.72
N LEU A 158 22.80 -19.72 13.68
CA LEU A 158 22.40 -18.84 12.59
C LEU A 158 23.06 -19.28 11.28
N LEU A 159 22.26 -19.56 10.25
CA LEU A 159 22.76 -20.10 8.98
C LEU A 159 23.16 -19.01 7.97
N SER A 160 22.46 -17.88 7.97
CA SER A 160 22.67 -16.81 7.00
C SER A 160 22.55 -15.41 7.61
N LEU A 161 23.18 -14.45 6.94
CA LEU A 161 22.96 -13.01 7.12
C LEU A 161 22.26 -12.47 5.87
N ASP A 162 20.93 -12.42 5.96
CA ASP A 162 20.05 -12.05 4.84
C ASP A 162 20.04 -10.54 4.56
N SER A 163 19.31 -10.12 3.53
CA SER A 163 19.38 -8.76 3.02
C SER A 163 18.83 -7.74 4.00
N CYS A 164 19.58 -6.65 4.21
CA CYS A 164 19.18 -5.51 5.03
C CYS A 164 18.75 -5.83 6.48
N VAL A 165 19.10 -7.00 7.04
CA VAL A 165 18.71 -7.45 8.40
C VAL A 165 18.99 -6.38 9.45
N PHE A 166 20.16 -5.72 9.38
CA PHE A 166 20.57 -4.65 10.30
C PHE A 166 20.74 -3.30 9.61
N SER A 167 20.03 -3.06 8.50
CA SER A 167 20.18 -1.82 7.75
C SER A 167 19.71 -0.59 8.55
N TYR A 168 20.32 0.57 8.31
CA TYR A 168 20.06 1.84 9.02
C TYR A 168 20.28 1.79 10.56
N THR A 169 21.06 0.84 11.07
CA THR A 169 21.47 0.80 12.47
C THR A 169 22.71 1.67 12.72
N LYS A 170 23.14 1.79 13.98
CA LYS A 170 24.36 2.50 14.39
C LYS A 170 25.43 1.57 14.97
N LEU A 171 25.49 0.32 14.47
CA LEU A 171 26.51 -0.65 14.88
C LEU A 171 27.90 -0.09 14.63
N VAL A 172 28.81 -0.26 15.60
CA VAL A 172 30.22 0.18 15.51
C VAL A 172 31.15 -0.99 15.17
N GLU A 173 30.78 -2.18 15.64
CA GLU A 173 31.43 -3.45 15.34
C GLU A 173 30.38 -4.53 15.02
N PHE A 174 30.77 -5.53 14.24
CA PHE A 174 29.95 -6.71 13.95
C PHE A 174 30.83 -7.96 13.86
N GLU A 175 30.45 -9.03 14.54
CA GLU A 175 31.08 -10.34 14.41
C GLU A 175 30.14 -11.31 13.67
N VAL A 176 30.64 -11.92 12.60
CA VAL A 176 29.96 -13.01 11.89
C VAL A 176 30.08 -14.29 12.72
N PRO A 177 28.95 -14.90 13.16
CA PRO A 177 28.96 -16.09 14.01
C PRO A 177 29.58 -17.33 13.36
N GLU A 178 29.94 -18.32 14.19
CA GLU A 178 30.59 -19.57 13.78
C GLU A 178 29.80 -20.44 12.79
N SER A 179 28.47 -20.37 12.80
CA SER A 179 27.58 -21.21 12.00
C SER A 179 27.18 -20.62 10.65
N VAL A 180 27.45 -19.33 10.42
CA VAL A 180 26.98 -18.62 9.22
C VAL A 180 27.70 -19.16 7.97
N GLN A 181 26.91 -19.51 6.96
CA GLN A 181 27.33 -20.14 5.70
C GLN A 181 26.96 -19.33 4.46
N SER A 182 26.13 -18.28 4.61
CA SER A 182 25.73 -17.37 3.54
C SER A 182 25.64 -15.94 4.05
N ILE A 183 26.13 -14.98 3.26
CA ILE A 183 26.13 -13.54 3.59
C ILE A 183 25.68 -12.74 2.37
N SER A 184 24.59 -12.00 2.52
CA SER A 184 24.19 -10.95 1.59
C SER A 184 25.05 -9.72 1.83
N GLY A 185 25.74 -9.16 0.81
CA GLY A 185 26.63 -8.00 1.03
C GLY A 185 25.90 -6.73 1.50
N ILE A 186 24.58 -6.66 1.31
CA ILE A 186 23.73 -5.53 1.76
C ILE A 186 23.09 -5.74 3.14
N PHE A 187 23.48 -6.76 3.91
CA PHE A 187 22.90 -7.01 5.25
C PHE A 187 23.09 -5.83 6.24
N LEU A 188 24.14 -5.03 6.02
CA LEU A 188 24.51 -3.81 6.77
C LEU A 188 24.31 -2.51 5.97
N TYR A 189 23.37 -2.50 5.02
CA TYR A 189 23.09 -1.30 4.22
C TYR A 189 22.82 -0.07 5.12
N LYS A 190 23.45 1.08 4.81
CA LYS A 190 23.32 2.35 5.56
C LYS A 190 23.80 2.32 7.02
N VAL A 191 24.64 1.36 7.41
CA VAL A 191 25.27 1.34 8.74
C VAL A 191 26.58 2.15 8.71
N PHE A 192 26.46 3.48 8.57
CA PHE A 192 27.60 4.37 8.34
C PHE A 192 28.61 4.48 9.50
N SER A 193 28.27 3.96 10.67
CA SER A 193 29.09 3.98 11.90
C SER A 193 30.03 2.78 12.02
N LEU A 194 29.85 1.74 11.21
CA LEU A 194 30.56 0.48 11.38
C LEU A 194 32.03 0.61 10.99
N THR A 195 32.90 0.42 11.98
CA THR A 195 34.36 0.55 11.86
C THR A 195 35.07 -0.80 11.79
N ILE A 196 34.47 -1.85 12.33
CA ILE A 196 35.08 -3.18 12.44
C ILE A 196 34.07 -4.24 12.03
N ILE A 197 34.49 -5.17 11.17
CA ILE A 197 33.76 -6.40 10.91
C ILE A 197 34.70 -7.60 11.00
N ARG A 198 34.35 -8.57 11.85
CA ARG A 198 35.17 -9.75 12.14
C ARG A 198 34.40 -11.03 11.88
N VAL A 199 35.11 -12.13 11.70
CA VAL A 199 34.54 -13.47 11.63
C VAL A 199 34.99 -14.25 12.87
N HIS A 200 34.03 -14.90 13.54
CA HIS A 200 34.32 -15.72 14.70
C HIS A 200 35.35 -16.83 14.35
N PRO A 201 36.37 -17.11 15.20
CA PRO A 201 37.47 -18.03 14.86
C PRO A 201 37.05 -19.44 14.46
N LYS A 202 35.93 -19.94 15.01
CA LYS A 202 35.38 -21.27 14.70
C LYS A 202 34.56 -21.33 13.40
N ASN A 203 34.34 -20.21 12.71
CA ASN A 203 33.64 -20.21 11.43
C ASN A 203 34.48 -20.95 10.37
N LYS A 204 33.85 -21.94 9.73
CA LYS A 204 34.50 -22.82 8.74
C LYS A 204 34.50 -22.27 7.31
N TYR A 205 33.64 -21.29 7.03
CA TYR A 205 33.35 -20.79 5.68
C TYR A 205 34.06 -19.47 5.40
N TYR A 206 34.27 -18.65 6.43
CA TYR A 206 34.72 -17.27 6.28
C TYR A 206 35.95 -16.93 7.13
N ILE A 207 36.60 -15.83 6.77
CA ILE A 207 37.70 -15.17 7.49
C ILE A 207 37.57 -13.66 7.30
N SER A 208 38.20 -12.87 8.17
CA SER A 208 38.20 -11.41 8.08
C SER A 208 39.58 -10.83 8.32
N ASP A 209 39.78 -9.59 7.88
CA ASP A 209 40.95 -8.75 8.16
C ASP A 209 40.59 -7.51 9.02
N ASP A 210 39.52 -7.62 9.80
CA ASP A 210 38.88 -6.57 10.61
C ASP A 210 38.19 -5.45 9.82
N CYS A 211 38.41 -5.36 8.51
CA CYS A 211 37.75 -4.39 7.61
C CYS A 211 36.71 -5.07 6.71
N ALA A 212 36.96 -6.30 6.27
CA ALA A 212 36.11 -7.05 5.37
C ALA A 212 35.97 -8.52 5.74
N VAL A 213 34.93 -9.14 5.19
CA VAL A 213 34.65 -10.58 5.30
C VAL A 213 34.93 -11.25 3.96
N TYR A 214 35.71 -12.32 4.01
CA TYR A 214 36.13 -13.13 2.88
C TYR A 214 35.68 -14.58 3.03
N THR A 215 35.61 -15.32 1.92
CA THR A 215 35.64 -16.80 1.99
C THR A 215 36.94 -17.28 2.60
N LYS A 216 36.95 -18.48 3.21
CA LYS A 216 38.12 -19.02 3.92
C LYS A 216 39.39 -19.12 3.05
N ASN A 217 39.20 -19.32 1.75
CA ASN A 217 40.26 -19.40 0.74
C ASN A 217 40.56 -18.04 0.06
N TYR A 218 39.97 -16.94 0.54
CA TYR A 218 40.06 -15.59 -0.04
C TYR A 218 39.56 -15.45 -1.49
N SER A 219 38.84 -16.42 -2.05
CA SER A 219 38.33 -16.31 -3.43
C SER A 219 37.27 -15.22 -3.60
N LYS A 220 36.49 -14.91 -2.56
CA LYS A 220 35.45 -13.86 -2.61
C LYS A 220 35.55 -12.90 -1.44
N ILE A 221 35.23 -11.63 -1.69
CA ILE A 221 34.91 -10.64 -0.66
C ILE A 221 33.39 -10.45 -0.60
N LEU A 222 32.82 -10.52 0.61
CA LEU A 222 31.38 -10.65 0.85
C LEU A 222 30.78 -9.35 1.39
N SER A 223 31.49 -8.67 2.28
CA SER A 223 31.03 -7.45 2.94
C SER A 223 32.22 -6.67 3.50
N PHE A 224 32.05 -5.37 3.68
CA PHE A 224 33.05 -4.42 4.14
C PHE A 224 32.45 -3.49 5.20
N ALA A 225 33.21 -3.17 6.24
CA ALA A 225 32.84 -2.18 7.25
C ALA A 225 33.02 -0.75 6.68
N PRO A 226 31.93 -0.01 6.38
CA PRO A 226 32.00 1.21 5.58
C PRO A 226 32.85 2.34 6.16
N ASN A 227 33.09 2.37 7.46
CA ASN A 227 33.88 3.41 8.14
C ASN A 227 35.19 2.85 8.74
N SER A 228 35.70 1.73 8.21
CA SER A 228 36.90 1.04 8.74
C SER A 228 38.22 1.72 8.40
N THR A 229 38.38 2.21 7.17
CA THR A 229 39.65 2.78 6.68
C THR A 229 39.41 3.85 5.62
N GLN A 230 40.42 4.71 5.39
CA GLN A 230 40.44 5.67 4.30
C GLN A 230 40.83 5.04 2.96
N THR A 231 41.75 4.06 2.98
CA THR A 231 42.20 3.33 1.79
C THR A 231 42.16 1.83 2.07
N TYR A 232 41.83 1.04 1.05
CA TYR A 232 41.70 -0.40 1.22
C TYR A 232 42.31 -1.18 0.05
N VAL A 233 43.07 -2.23 0.36
CA VAL A 233 43.69 -3.12 -0.63
C VAL A 233 43.04 -4.49 -0.51
N ILE A 234 42.37 -4.93 -1.56
CA ILE A 234 41.71 -6.23 -1.57
C ILE A 234 42.77 -7.34 -1.69
N ASN A 235 42.61 -8.42 -0.91
CA ASN A 235 43.50 -9.58 -0.95
C ASN A 235 43.71 -10.11 -2.38
N SER A 236 44.96 -10.41 -2.75
CA SER A 236 45.37 -10.78 -4.11
C SER A 236 44.78 -12.09 -4.64
N ASN A 237 44.17 -12.93 -3.80
CA ASN A 237 43.54 -14.18 -4.22
C ASN A 237 42.06 -14.03 -4.60
N VAL A 238 41.48 -12.83 -4.42
CA VAL A 238 40.06 -12.58 -4.71
C VAL A 238 39.81 -12.63 -6.21
N THR A 239 38.80 -13.41 -6.59
CA THR A 239 38.26 -13.51 -7.96
C THR A 239 36.89 -12.86 -8.08
N ASP A 240 36.12 -12.78 -6.98
CA ASP A 240 34.74 -12.28 -6.99
C ASP A 240 34.53 -11.21 -5.91
N ILE A 241 33.99 -10.05 -6.30
CA ILE A 241 33.43 -9.04 -5.39
C ILE A 241 31.92 -9.23 -5.36
N ASN A 242 31.36 -9.63 -4.20
CA ASN A 242 29.96 -9.96 -4.07
C ASN A 242 29.03 -8.72 -4.21
N ASN A 243 27.75 -8.97 -4.46
CA ASN A 243 26.72 -7.94 -4.54
C ASN A 243 26.71 -7.10 -3.26
N GLY A 244 26.83 -5.77 -3.39
CA GLY A 244 26.83 -4.84 -2.26
C GLY A 244 28.06 -4.92 -1.34
N ALA A 245 29.14 -5.59 -1.69
CA ALA A 245 30.26 -5.83 -0.77
C ALA A 245 30.85 -4.56 -0.15
N PHE A 246 30.96 -3.46 -0.91
CA PHE A 246 31.45 -2.14 -0.46
C PHE A 246 30.33 -1.09 -0.37
N ILE A 247 29.08 -1.51 -0.18
CA ILE A 247 27.95 -0.58 -0.10
C ILE A 247 28.19 0.47 1.00
N CYS A 248 27.98 1.74 0.66
CA CYS A 248 28.20 2.88 1.54
C CYS A 248 29.65 3.04 2.07
N ALA A 249 30.65 2.36 1.49
CA ALA A 249 32.03 2.50 1.94
C ALA A 249 32.52 3.96 1.82
N LYS A 250 33.20 4.42 2.87
CA LYS A 250 33.75 5.78 2.97
C LYS A 250 35.22 5.87 2.57
N CYS A 251 35.79 4.78 2.06
CA CYS A 251 37.13 4.77 1.49
C CYS A 251 37.22 5.81 0.35
N THR A 252 38.33 6.53 0.30
CA THR A 252 38.64 7.42 -0.82
C THR A 252 39.30 6.69 -1.99
N SER A 253 39.87 5.52 -1.73
CA SER A 253 40.52 4.65 -2.72
C SER A 253 40.37 3.17 -2.32
N ILE A 254 40.10 2.32 -3.31
CA ILE A 254 40.04 0.86 -3.18
C ILE A 254 40.90 0.27 -4.31
N ILE A 255 41.87 -0.57 -3.96
CA ILE A 255 42.75 -1.25 -4.91
C ILE A 255 42.22 -2.66 -5.15
N ILE A 256 41.80 -2.94 -6.38
CA ILE A 256 41.26 -4.24 -6.81
C ILE A 256 42.39 -5.06 -7.48
N PRO A 257 42.65 -6.32 -7.07
CA PRO A 257 43.67 -7.14 -7.70
C PRO A 257 43.24 -7.60 -9.10
N PRO A 258 44.20 -7.86 -10.01
CA PRO A 258 43.91 -8.23 -11.39
C PRO A 258 43.27 -9.63 -11.54
N THR A 259 43.27 -10.42 -10.47
CA THR A 259 42.62 -11.74 -10.37
C THR A 259 41.09 -11.64 -10.36
N VAL A 260 40.51 -10.46 -10.09
CA VAL A 260 39.06 -10.27 -10.07
C VAL A 260 38.48 -10.39 -11.47
N THR A 261 37.51 -11.29 -11.62
CA THR A 261 36.77 -11.55 -12.86
C THR A 261 35.29 -11.18 -12.74
N TYR A 262 34.77 -10.99 -11.52
CA TYR A 262 33.38 -10.62 -11.27
C TYR A 262 33.25 -9.51 -10.21
N ILE A 263 32.43 -8.50 -10.53
CA ILE A 263 32.00 -7.44 -9.61
C ILE A 263 30.48 -7.41 -9.61
N GLY A 264 29.89 -7.69 -8.45
CA GLY A 264 28.46 -7.84 -8.28
C GLY A 264 27.65 -6.54 -8.37
N GLU A 265 26.34 -6.70 -8.48
CA GLU A 265 25.37 -5.61 -8.44
C GLU A 265 25.52 -4.82 -7.13
N LEU A 266 25.37 -3.49 -7.18
CA LEU A 266 25.51 -2.59 -6.02
C LEU A 266 26.88 -2.63 -5.33
N ALA A 267 27.91 -3.31 -5.86
CA ALA A 267 29.17 -3.57 -5.15
C ALA A 267 29.80 -2.29 -4.56
N PHE A 268 29.75 -1.16 -5.26
CA PHE A 268 30.24 0.16 -4.82
C PHE A 268 29.10 1.20 -4.72
N TYR A 269 27.88 0.74 -4.46
CA TYR A 269 26.70 1.61 -4.31
C TYR A 269 26.87 2.59 -3.15
N GLU A 270 26.58 3.86 -3.38
CA GLU A 270 26.73 4.95 -2.41
C GLU A 270 28.13 5.10 -1.80
N THR A 271 29.18 4.78 -2.57
CA THR A 271 30.58 5.09 -2.21
C THR A 271 30.89 6.58 -2.41
N ARG A 272 30.21 7.44 -1.64
CA ARG A 272 30.20 8.91 -1.79
C ARG A 272 31.54 9.62 -1.55
N TYR A 273 32.57 8.88 -1.15
CA TYR A 273 33.92 9.41 -0.92
C TYR A 273 34.96 8.83 -1.88
N LEU A 274 34.61 7.79 -2.64
CA LEU A 274 35.50 7.12 -3.58
C LEU A 274 35.74 8.02 -4.79
N LYS A 275 36.95 8.54 -4.95
CA LYS A 275 37.27 9.51 -6.01
C LYS A 275 37.78 8.85 -7.29
N GLN A 276 38.52 7.76 -7.14
CA GLN A 276 39.13 7.00 -8.23
C GLN A 276 39.14 5.52 -7.88
N ILE A 277 38.97 4.68 -8.91
CA ILE A 277 39.06 3.24 -8.81
C ILE A 277 39.57 2.70 -10.16
N GLU A 278 40.52 1.78 -10.11
CA GLU A 278 40.99 1.04 -11.27
C GLU A 278 40.21 -0.28 -11.35
N LEU A 279 39.56 -0.52 -12.49
CA LEU A 279 38.82 -1.75 -12.70
C LEU A 279 39.76 -2.88 -13.14
N PRO A 280 39.57 -4.11 -12.63
CA PRO A 280 40.42 -5.25 -12.97
C PRO A 280 40.27 -5.61 -14.46
N PRO A 281 41.33 -6.07 -15.15
CA PRO A 281 41.33 -6.23 -16.61
C PRO A 281 40.43 -7.35 -17.14
N ASN A 282 40.04 -8.30 -16.28
CA ASN A 282 39.37 -9.55 -16.69
C ASN A 282 37.85 -9.55 -16.47
N ILE A 283 37.25 -8.44 -16.04
CA ILE A 283 35.78 -8.34 -15.93
C ILE A 283 35.15 -8.22 -17.33
N THR A 284 33.97 -8.81 -17.48
CA THR A 284 33.24 -8.84 -18.75
C THR A 284 31.95 -8.02 -18.73
N ILE A 285 31.44 -7.71 -17.54
CA ILE A 285 30.18 -6.99 -17.31
C ILE A 285 30.38 -5.98 -16.18
N ILE A 286 29.81 -4.79 -16.33
CA ILE A 286 29.58 -3.87 -15.21
C ILE A 286 28.11 -3.96 -14.84
N GLU A 287 27.83 -4.48 -13.65
CA GLU A 287 26.46 -4.78 -13.21
C GLU A 287 25.63 -3.53 -12.90
N SER A 288 24.32 -3.74 -12.78
CA SER A 288 23.38 -2.65 -12.47
C SER A 288 23.77 -1.96 -11.16
N TYR A 289 23.61 -0.64 -11.12
CA TYR A 289 23.87 0.18 -9.92
C TYR A 289 25.28 0.06 -9.29
N THR A 290 26.26 -0.58 -9.95
CA THR A 290 27.58 -0.91 -9.37
C THR A 290 28.24 0.29 -8.70
N PHE A 291 28.24 1.46 -9.36
CA PHE A 291 28.84 2.70 -8.86
C PHE A 291 27.79 3.79 -8.57
N TYR A 292 26.52 3.45 -8.47
CA TYR A 292 25.45 4.45 -8.28
C TYR A 292 25.71 5.30 -7.02
N PHE A 293 25.60 6.63 -7.12
CA PHE A 293 25.96 7.60 -6.07
C PHE A 293 27.44 7.58 -5.63
N SER A 294 28.35 7.04 -6.43
CA SER A 294 29.79 7.17 -6.18
C SER A 294 30.31 8.57 -6.52
N ALA A 295 31.39 8.99 -5.87
CA ALA A 295 32.05 10.27 -6.12
C ALA A 295 33.17 10.22 -7.18
N ILE A 296 33.23 9.12 -7.96
CA ILE A 296 34.24 8.94 -9.00
C ILE A 296 34.20 10.07 -10.04
N THR A 297 35.37 10.59 -10.40
CA THR A 297 35.49 11.70 -11.35
C THR A 297 35.79 11.24 -12.77
N SER A 298 36.50 10.12 -12.89
CA SER A 298 36.87 9.50 -14.16
C SER A 298 36.91 7.99 -14.01
N ILE A 299 36.52 7.27 -15.05
CA ILE A 299 36.61 5.80 -15.08
C ILE A 299 37.14 5.33 -16.43
N ASP A 300 38.11 4.41 -16.39
CA ASP A 300 38.57 3.69 -17.56
C ASP A 300 38.00 2.26 -17.52
N ILE A 301 37.19 1.92 -18.53
CA ILE A 301 36.50 0.65 -18.60
C ILE A 301 37.41 -0.39 -19.32
N PRO A 302 37.67 -1.57 -18.73
CA PRO A 302 38.55 -2.58 -19.29
C PRO A 302 38.11 -3.13 -20.66
N ASP A 303 39.07 -3.55 -21.48
CA ASP A 303 38.85 -3.96 -22.88
C ASP A 303 37.97 -5.21 -23.04
N ASN A 304 37.93 -6.08 -22.01
CA ASN A 304 37.12 -7.30 -22.00
C ASN A 304 35.64 -7.05 -21.64
N VAL A 305 35.28 -5.83 -21.22
CA VAL A 305 33.89 -5.50 -20.89
C VAL A 305 33.03 -5.46 -22.16
N THR A 306 32.05 -6.35 -22.21
CA THR A 306 31.10 -6.47 -23.32
C THR A 306 29.75 -5.82 -23.02
N LYS A 307 29.42 -5.59 -21.73
CA LYS A 307 28.14 -5.01 -21.31
C LYS A 307 28.31 -4.07 -20.10
N ILE A 308 27.61 -2.94 -20.14
CA ILE A 308 27.39 -2.06 -18.99
C ILE A 308 25.89 -2.07 -18.72
N ASN A 309 25.46 -2.53 -17.55
CA ASN A 309 24.05 -2.65 -17.21
C ASN A 309 23.46 -1.32 -16.71
N SER A 310 22.14 -1.31 -16.56
CA SER A 310 21.34 -0.11 -16.27
C SER A 310 21.79 0.56 -14.97
N TYR A 311 21.79 1.89 -14.97
CA TYR A 311 22.13 2.68 -13.80
C TYR A 311 23.53 2.50 -13.18
N ALA A 312 24.46 1.80 -13.84
CA ALA A 312 25.79 1.53 -13.32
C ALA A 312 26.51 2.78 -12.74
N PHE A 313 26.35 3.95 -13.38
CA PHE A 313 26.96 5.22 -13.00
C PHE A 313 25.95 6.40 -12.92
N PHE A 314 24.63 6.14 -12.96
CA PHE A 314 23.59 7.17 -13.16
C PHE A 314 23.63 8.37 -12.21
N ALA A 315 23.99 8.14 -10.95
CA ALA A 315 24.00 9.19 -9.93
C ALA A 315 25.43 9.61 -9.51
N CYS A 316 26.44 9.31 -10.34
CA CYS A 316 27.80 9.79 -10.15
C CYS A 316 27.91 11.26 -10.56
N SER A 317 27.48 12.18 -9.70
CA SER A 317 27.41 13.62 -10.01
C SER A 317 28.75 14.28 -10.34
N SER A 318 29.86 13.66 -9.95
CA SER A 318 31.22 14.18 -10.20
C SER A 318 31.90 13.56 -11.43
N LEU A 319 31.29 12.53 -12.04
CA LEU A 319 31.86 11.79 -13.16
C LEU A 319 31.79 12.63 -14.43
N ASN A 320 32.95 13.01 -14.95
CA ASN A 320 33.08 13.86 -16.14
C ASN A 320 33.88 13.21 -17.28
N LYS A 321 34.54 12.08 -17.04
CA LYS A 321 35.30 11.36 -18.08
C LYS A 321 35.04 9.86 -18.01
N ILE A 322 34.65 9.27 -19.13
CA ILE A 322 34.46 7.83 -19.28
C ILE A 322 35.18 7.36 -20.54
N ILE A 323 36.04 6.37 -20.41
CA ILE A 323 36.70 5.72 -21.54
C ILE A 323 36.09 4.32 -21.70
N LEU A 324 35.37 4.10 -22.80
CA LEU A 324 34.67 2.85 -23.12
C LEU A 324 35.53 1.92 -23.99
N PRO A 325 35.39 0.59 -23.86
CA PRO A 325 36.14 -0.36 -24.67
C PRO A 325 35.51 -0.53 -26.07
N GLY A 326 36.31 -1.00 -27.02
CA GLY A 326 35.82 -1.34 -28.37
C GLY A 326 34.86 -2.54 -28.40
N ASN A 327 35.05 -3.52 -27.51
CA ASN A 327 34.28 -4.78 -27.50
C ASN A 327 32.87 -4.66 -26.89
N LEU A 328 32.43 -3.44 -26.56
CA LEU A 328 31.12 -3.19 -25.96
C LEU A 328 30.00 -3.55 -26.95
N THR A 329 29.06 -4.39 -26.50
CA THR A 329 27.90 -4.88 -27.27
C THR A 329 26.58 -4.28 -26.78
N SER A 330 26.52 -3.79 -25.54
CA SER A 330 25.31 -3.18 -24.98
C SER A 330 25.65 -2.22 -23.83
N ILE A 331 24.88 -1.14 -23.76
CA ILE A 331 24.84 -0.19 -22.64
C ILE A 331 23.39 -0.11 -22.15
N GLY A 332 23.17 -0.28 -20.85
CA GLY A 332 21.86 -0.14 -20.22
C GLY A 332 21.35 1.29 -20.27
N GLY A 333 20.04 1.46 -20.15
CA GLY A 333 19.42 2.76 -19.98
C GLY A 333 19.87 3.42 -18.68
N GLY A 334 20.08 4.74 -18.73
CA GLY A 334 20.61 5.49 -17.60
C GLY A 334 21.95 4.98 -17.07
N ALA A 335 22.75 4.26 -17.87
CA ALA A 335 24.04 3.76 -17.40
C ALA A 335 24.99 4.87 -16.92
N PHE A 336 24.86 6.09 -17.45
CA PHE A 336 25.71 7.24 -17.18
C PHE A 336 24.91 8.41 -16.60
N PRO A 337 25.56 9.36 -15.90
CA PRO A 337 24.86 10.41 -15.19
C PRO A 337 24.28 11.48 -16.12
N LEU A 338 23.03 11.86 -15.83
CA LEU A 338 22.27 12.88 -16.57
C LEU A 338 22.46 14.31 -16.04
N ASN A 339 23.19 14.51 -14.94
CA ASN A 339 23.38 15.83 -14.32
C ASN A 339 24.83 16.35 -14.46
N SER A 340 25.71 15.62 -15.15
CA SER A 340 27.11 16.02 -15.32
C SER A 340 27.23 16.91 -16.56
N ILE A 341 27.40 18.21 -16.36
CA ILE A 341 27.24 19.24 -17.39
C ILE A 341 28.29 19.16 -18.54
N ASN A 342 29.27 18.26 -18.47
CA ASN A 342 30.35 18.11 -19.46
C ASN A 342 30.90 16.67 -19.49
N ILE A 343 30.03 15.65 -19.47
CA ILE A 343 30.54 14.27 -19.52
C ILE A 343 31.20 13.98 -20.87
N ASN A 344 32.50 13.70 -20.84
CA ASN A 344 33.28 13.29 -22.00
C ASN A 344 33.34 11.76 -22.06
N ILE A 345 32.68 11.19 -23.06
CA ILE A 345 32.68 9.75 -23.32
C ILE A 345 33.49 9.48 -24.60
N THR A 346 34.56 8.70 -24.49
CA THR A 346 35.38 8.27 -25.63
C THR A 346 35.43 6.76 -25.74
N PHE A 347 35.78 6.24 -26.93
CA PHE A 347 35.97 4.81 -27.17
C PHE A 347 37.44 4.51 -27.45
N LYS A 348 37.99 3.42 -26.89
CA LYS A 348 39.36 2.95 -27.14
C LYS A 348 39.59 2.39 -28.55
N GLY A 349 38.53 2.16 -29.30
CA GLY A 349 38.58 1.59 -30.65
C GLY A 349 37.20 1.54 -31.29
N ASN A 350 37.07 0.75 -32.35
CA ASN A 350 35.80 0.56 -33.03
C ASN A 350 34.80 -0.15 -32.10
N SER A 351 33.69 0.52 -31.80
CA SER A 351 32.62 -0.02 -30.97
C SER A 351 31.37 -0.37 -31.80
N THR A 352 30.56 -1.31 -31.29
CA THR A 352 29.18 -1.52 -31.76
C THR A 352 28.21 -0.48 -31.19
N MET A 353 28.70 0.42 -30.34
CA MET A 353 28.00 1.61 -29.86
C MET A 353 28.58 2.86 -30.53
N LYS A 354 27.81 3.94 -30.58
CA LYS A 354 28.24 5.24 -31.09
C LYS A 354 27.56 6.39 -30.34
N ILE A 355 28.18 7.56 -30.44
CA ILE A 355 27.56 8.84 -30.08
C ILE A 355 27.35 9.58 -31.39
N ASP A 356 26.10 9.93 -31.71
CA ASP A 356 25.77 10.65 -32.94
C ASP A 356 26.06 12.16 -32.82
N LYS A 357 25.72 12.92 -33.87
CA LYS A 357 25.91 14.38 -33.89
C LYS A 357 25.00 15.15 -32.92
N GLN A 358 23.93 14.52 -32.44
CA GLN A 358 22.99 15.05 -31.45
C GLN A 358 23.33 14.58 -30.03
N MET A 359 24.51 13.99 -29.83
CA MET A 359 24.96 13.44 -28.55
C MET A 359 24.06 12.29 -28.03
N LEU A 360 23.38 11.57 -28.92
CA LEU A 360 22.65 10.35 -28.59
C LEU A 360 23.62 9.17 -28.50
N LEU A 361 23.69 8.54 -27.34
CA LEU A 361 24.40 7.29 -27.14
C LEU A 361 23.51 6.11 -27.56
N MET A 362 23.90 5.42 -28.63
CA MET A 362 23.07 4.41 -29.28
C MET A 362 23.88 3.25 -29.84
N SER A 363 23.20 2.16 -30.19
CA SER A 363 23.81 1.09 -30.97
C SER A 363 24.16 1.57 -32.39
N LYS A 364 25.21 1.00 -32.97
CA LYS A 364 25.77 1.44 -34.26
C LYS A 364 24.78 1.26 -35.42
N ASP A 365 23.91 0.26 -35.31
CA ASP A 365 22.78 -0.03 -36.20
C ASP A 365 21.53 0.85 -35.96
N ASN A 366 21.59 1.81 -35.04
CA ASN A 366 20.49 2.68 -34.61
C ASN A 366 19.30 1.96 -33.94
N SER A 367 19.38 0.67 -33.64
CA SER A 367 18.24 -0.08 -33.11
C SER A 367 17.86 0.27 -31.67
N THR A 368 18.80 0.78 -30.87
CA THR A 368 18.55 1.14 -29.46
C THR A 368 19.19 2.47 -29.07
N ILE A 369 18.47 3.26 -28.27
CA ILE A 369 18.97 4.50 -27.65
C ILE A 369 19.13 4.27 -26.16
N SER A 370 20.32 4.56 -25.63
CA SER A 370 20.67 4.32 -24.22
C SER A 370 20.62 5.60 -23.38
N SER A 371 21.01 6.75 -23.95
CA SER A 371 20.97 8.04 -23.26
C SER A 371 21.15 9.22 -24.21
N LEU A 372 20.62 10.39 -23.86
CA LEU A 372 20.97 11.69 -24.41
C LEU A 372 22.01 12.37 -23.51
N LEU A 373 23.20 12.66 -24.07
CA LEU A 373 24.31 13.27 -23.31
C LEU A 373 24.29 14.81 -23.36
N ASP A 374 23.56 15.41 -24.30
CA ASP A 374 23.38 16.87 -24.36
C ASP A 374 22.13 17.30 -23.57
N LEU A 375 22.37 17.87 -22.39
CA LEU A 375 21.32 18.36 -21.49
C LEU A 375 20.71 19.71 -21.92
N SER A 376 21.37 20.40 -22.86
CA SER A 376 20.89 21.65 -23.44
C SER A 376 19.95 21.44 -24.62
N ALA A 377 19.91 20.22 -25.18
CA ALA A 377 19.06 19.88 -26.31
C ALA A 377 17.58 20.13 -25.99
N THR A 378 16.95 20.97 -26.82
CA THR A 378 15.50 21.23 -26.78
C THR A 378 14.73 20.39 -27.78
N SER A 379 15.39 19.80 -28.76
CA SER A 379 14.77 18.92 -29.75
C SER A 379 15.76 17.88 -30.25
N ILE A 380 15.24 16.71 -30.62
CA ILE A 380 16.02 15.61 -31.21
C ILE A 380 15.23 14.93 -32.33
N ILE A 381 15.98 14.36 -33.27
CA ILE A 381 15.47 13.49 -34.33
C ILE A 381 15.89 12.06 -34.02
N LEU A 382 14.91 11.19 -33.76
CA LEU A 382 15.13 9.76 -33.56
C LEU A 382 15.32 9.08 -34.92
N PRO A 383 16.34 8.20 -35.07
CA PRO A 383 16.43 7.35 -36.26
C PRO A 383 15.22 6.44 -36.37
N CYS A 384 14.65 6.31 -37.56
CA CYS A 384 13.46 5.51 -37.83
C CYS A 384 13.67 4.02 -37.49
N GLN A 385 14.90 3.49 -37.58
CA GLN A 385 15.22 2.11 -37.22
C GLN A 385 15.26 1.85 -35.70
N THR A 386 15.10 2.89 -34.87
CA THR A 386 15.07 2.73 -33.40
C THR A 386 13.91 1.86 -33.00
N LYS A 387 14.20 0.69 -32.41
CA LYS A 387 13.21 -0.26 -31.89
C LYS A 387 12.97 -0.10 -30.40
N ILE A 388 13.99 0.34 -29.65
CA ILE A 388 13.95 0.45 -28.19
C ILE A 388 14.56 1.78 -27.74
N ILE A 389 13.77 2.56 -27.01
CA ILE A 389 14.28 3.63 -26.15
C ILE A 389 14.45 3.02 -24.76
N LYS A 390 15.69 2.92 -24.28
CA LYS A 390 15.99 2.28 -23.00
C LYS A 390 15.55 3.13 -21.81
N GLU A 391 15.52 2.51 -20.65
CA GLU A 391 15.13 3.14 -19.41
C GLU A 391 15.92 4.43 -19.11
N SER A 392 15.22 5.46 -18.65
CA SER A 392 15.78 6.77 -18.32
C SER A 392 16.61 7.45 -19.41
N ALA A 393 16.49 7.04 -20.68
CA ALA A 393 17.33 7.54 -21.77
C ALA A 393 17.29 9.07 -21.94
N PHE A 394 16.12 9.67 -21.68
CA PHE A 394 15.89 11.11 -21.78
C PHE A 394 15.40 11.72 -20.48
N GLN A 395 15.47 11.00 -19.35
CA GLN A 395 14.92 11.46 -18.08
C GLN A 395 15.47 12.86 -17.71
N LEU A 396 14.66 13.73 -17.12
CA LEU A 396 15.05 15.09 -16.71
C LEU A 396 15.57 16.00 -17.85
N SER A 397 15.46 15.59 -19.11
CA SER A 397 15.93 16.43 -20.24
C SER A 397 15.04 17.66 -20.45
N ASN A 398 15.64 18.69 -21.05
CA ASN A 398 14.95 19.92 -21.44
C ASN A 398 14.25 19.82 -22.81
N LEU A 399 14.09 18.60 -23.33
CA LEU A 399 13.45 18.35 -24.62
C LEU A 399 12.03 18.93 -24.62
N GLN A 400 11.74 19.69 -25.67
CA GLN A 400 10.43 20.24 -25.99
C GLN A 400 9.74 19.41 -27.06
N THR A 401 10.50 18.97 -28.06
CA THR A 401 9.96 18.21 -29.20
C THR A 401 10.84 17.03 -29.56
N ILE A 402 10.20 15.97 -30.06
CA ILE A 402 10.87 14.81 -30.63
C ILE A 402 10.27 14.55 -32.00
N SER A 403 11.10 14.26 -32.98
CA SER A 403 10.67 13.83 -34.32
C SER A 403 11.40 12.55 -34.74
N CYS A 404 11.01 11.98 -35.88
CA CYS A 404 11.70 10.86 -36.51
C CYS A 404 12.16 11.25 -37.91
N ASP A 405 13.27 10.69 -38.38
CA ASP A 405 13.78 10.87 -39.74
C ASP A 405 13.05 10.00 -40.80
N GLY A 406 11.96 9.34 -40.41
CA GLY A 406 11.14 8.46 -41.23
C GLY A 406 10.03 7.80 -40.41
N VAL A 407 9.41 6.76 -40.97
CA VAL A 407 8.38 5.99 -40.26
C VAL A 407 9.06 5.18 -39.14
N SER A 408 8.69 5.46 -37.89
CA SER A 408 9.35 4.84 -36.74
C SER A 408 9.08 3.34 -36.63
N GLU A 409 10.14 2.57 -36.35
CA GLU A 409 10.10 1.16 -35.98
C GLU A 409 10.03 0.93 -34.46
N LEU A 410 9.78 1.98 -33.66
CA LEU A 410 9.82 1.91 -32.21
C LEU A 410 8.79 0.93 -31.67
N GLU A 411 9.26 -0.07 -30.93
CA GLU A 411 8.43 -1.12 -30.33
C GLU A 411 8.29 -0.97 -28.81
N THR A 412 9.32 -0.43 -28.14
CA THR A 412 9.35 -0.32 -26.67
C THR A 412 9.90 1.02 -26.20
N ILE A 413 9.17 1.64 -25.27
CA ILE A 413 9.62 2.79 -24.49
C ILE A 413 9.90 2.32 -23.06
N GLY A 414 11.15 2.43 -22.64
CA GLY A 414 11.66 1.89 -21.38
C GLY A 414 11.23 2.65 -20.13
N PHE A 415 11.49 2.03 -18.98
CA PHE A 415 11.15 2.57 -17.66
C PHE A 415 11.67 4.01 -17.50
N SER A 416 10.80 4.94 -17.08
CA SER A 416 11.17 6.36 -16.88
C SER A 416 11.86 7.05 -18.06
N ALA A 417 11.74 6.53 -19.30
CA ALA A 417 12.48 7.01 -20.47
C ALA A 417 12.42 8.53 -20.66
N PHE A 418 11.26 9.15 -20.46
CA PHE A 418 10.98 10.59 -20.53
C PHE A 418 10.44 11.16 -19.21
N LYS A 419 10.67 10.46 -18.09
CA LYS A 419 10.17 10.92 -16.80
C LYS A 419 10.79 12.28 -16.44
N ASP A 420 9.96 13.18 -15.95
CA ASP A 420 10.35 14.55 -15.57
C ASP A 420 10.90 15.40 -16.73
N CYS A 421 10.65 15.04 -18.00
CA CYS A 421 10.84 15.94 -19.14
C CYS A 421 9.75 17.02 -19.16
N LYS A 422 9.82 17.96 -18.21
CA LYS A 422 8.77 18.96 -17.92
C LYS A 422 8.54 19.98 -19.04
N SER A 423 9.38 19.96 -20.07
CA SER A 423 9.26 20.83 -21.25
C SER A 423 8.71 20.09 -22.47
N LEU A 424 8.61 18.76 -22.43
CA LEU A 424 8.25 17.94 -23.59
C LEU A 424 6.76 18.07 -23.90
N THR A 425 6.44 18.69 -25.03
CA THR A 425 5.06 18.97 -25.47
C THR A 425 4.62 18.13 -26.67
N SER A 426 5.56 17.69 -27.50
CA SER A 426 5.26 16.98 -28.76
C SER A 426 6.19 15.81 -29.00
N ILE A 427 5.61 14.69 -29.44
CA ILE A 427 6.29 13.46 -29.84
C ILE A 427 5.66 12.94 -31.14
N PRO A 428 6.39 12.14 -31.95
CA PRO A 428 5.84 11.60 -33.19
C PRO A 428 4.92 10.40 -32.89
N TYR A 429 4.12 10.02 -33.89
CA TYR A 429 3.33 8.79 -33.84
C TYR A 429 4.23 7.55 -34.05
N PHE A 430 4.04 6.51 -33.24
CA PHE A 430 4.85 5.29 -33.26
C PHE A 430 4.00 4.08 -33.70
N PRO A 431 3.97 3.71 -35.00
CA PRO A 431 3.03 2.71 -35.53
C PRO A 431 3.33 1.26 -35.10
N LYS A 432 4.57 0.94 -34.71
CA LYS A 432 4.99 -0.39 -34.26
C LYS A 432 5.05 -0.54 -32.73
N LEU A 433 4.59 0.47 -31.97
CA LEU A 433 4.73 0.51 -30.52
C LEU A 433 3.89 -0.57 -29.85
N LYS A 434 4.55 -1.43 -29.07
CA LYS A 434 3.92 -2.56 -28.37
C LYS A 434 3.75 -2.28 -26.88
N VAL A 435 4.77 -1.68 -26.25
CA VAL A 435 4.86 -1.54 -24.79
C VAL A 435 5.41 -0.17 -24.39
N ILE A 436 4.79 0.44 -23.39
CA ILE A 436 5.34 1.58 -22.64
C ILE A 436 5.50 1.14 -21.18
N GLN A 437 6.74 1.23 -20.68
CA GLN A 437 7.11 0.78 -19.34
C GLN A 437 6.83 1.83 -18.25
N MET A 438 7.04 1.42 -16.99
CA MET A 438 6.60 2.17 -15.82
C MET A 438 7.18 3.59 -15.78
N SER A 439 6.33 4.56 -15.47
CA SER A 439 6.64 6.00 -15.41
C SER A 439 7.25 6.63 -16.67
N ALA A 440 7.19 5.99 -17.85
CA ALA A 440 7.92 6.43 -19.04
C ALA A 440 7.72 7.90 -19.42
N PHE A 441 6.51 8.45 -19.30
CA PHE A 441 6.15 9.84 -19.59
C PHE A 441 5.67 10.61 -18.35
N ALA A 442 5.92 10.11 -17.14
CA ALA A 442 5.45 10.75 -15.93
C ALA A 442 6.00 12.19 -15.80
N ASN A 443 5.14 13.14 -15.41
CA ASN A 443 5.45 14.57 -15.28
C ASN A 443 5.89 15.29 -16.58
N THR A 444 5.58 14.74 -17.76
CA THR A 444 5.76 15.46 -19.04
C THR A 444 4.63 16.45 -19.31
N LYS A 445 4.76 17.27 -20.37
CA LYS A 445 3.76 18.27 -20.78
C LYS A 445 3.19 18.02 -22.17
N LEU A 446 3.01 16.75 -22.55
CA LEU A 446 2.41 16.38 -23.83
C LEU A 446 1.07 17.10 -24.00
N SER A 447 0.92 17.87 -25.08
CA SER A 447 -0.21 18.78 -25.28
C SER A 447 -1.06 18.44 -26.50
N SER A 448 -0.82 17.27 -27.09
CA SER A 448 -1.54 16.74 -28.24
C SER A 448 -2.12 15.37 -27.90
N GLU A 449 -3.10 14.92 -28.69
CA GLU A 449 -3.65 13.57 -28.55
C GLU A 449 -2.53 12.51 -28.61
N PHE A 450 -2.54 11.57 -27.66
CA PHE A 450 -1.66 10.39 -27.72
C PHE A 450 -2.42 9.21 -28.35
N ARG A 451 -1.93 8.74 -29.49
CA ARG A 451 -2.54 7.64 -30.25
C ARG A 451 -1.74 6.35 -30.07
N PHE A 452 -2.36 5.35 -29.46
CA PHE A 452 -1.79 4.01 -29.31
C PHE A 452 -2.13 3.14 -30.53
N PRO A 453 -1.13 2.54 -31.21
CA PRO A 453 -1.35 1.81 -32.46
C PRO A 453 -2.00 0.44 -32.24
N SER A 454 -2.37 -0.21 -33.35
CA SER A 454 -2.97 -1.57 -33.35
C SER A 454 -2.06 -2.67 -32.79
N THR A 455 -0.74 -2.44 -32.78
CA THR A 455 0.26 -3.35 -32.22
C THR A 455 0.42 -3.24 -30.70
N PHE A 456 -0.20 -2.24 -30.06
CA PHE A 456 -0.01 -1.93 -28.64
C PHE A 456 -0.71 -2.94 -27.72
N SER A 457 -0.01 -3.49 -26.73
CA SER A 457 -0.55 -4.53 -25.83
C SER A 457 -0.48 -4.20 -24.34
N SER A 458 0.51 -3.40 -23.90
CA SER A 458 0.75 -3.20 -22.47
C SER A 458 1.22 -1.78 -22.14
N LEU A 459 0.52 -1.15 -21.20
CA LEU A 459 0.88 0.10 -20.55
C LEU A 459 1.15 -0.17 -19.06
N HIS A 460 2.40 0.00 -18.63
CA HIS A 460 2.85 -0.29 -17.26
C HIS A 460 2.46 0.83 -16.27
N PRO A 461 2.65 0.61 -14.94
CA PRO A 461 2.16 1.52 -13.93
C PRO A 461 2.74 2.94 -14.07
N GLU A 462 1.93 3.94 -13.75
CA GLU A 462 2.31 5.35 -13.73
C GLU A 462 2.85 5.92 -15.06
N ALA A 463 2.71 5.23 -16.19
CA ALA A 463 3.36 5.58 -17.45
C ALA A 463 3.13 7.04 -17.90
N PHE A 464 1.93 7.59 -17.72
CA PHE A 464 1.56 8.98 -17.98
C PHE A 464 1.09 9.70 -16.71
N LYS A 465 1.56 9.28 -15.54
CA LYS A 465 1.17 9.93 -14.27
C LYS A 465 1.53 11.42 -14.28
N GLN A 466 0.58 12.25 -13.88
CA GLN A 466 0.72 13.72 -13.79
C GLN A 466 1.12 14.40 -15.12
N VAL A 467 0.70 13.85 -16.27
CA VAL A 467 0.78 14.57 -17.55
C VAL A 467 -0.41 15.52 -17.66
N THR A 468 -0.32 16.66 -16.97
CA THR A 468 -1.46 17.57 -16.70
C THR A 468 -2.02 18.27 -17.94
N THR A 469 -1.32 18.23 -19.07
CA THR A 469 -1.67 18.92 -20.33
C THR A 469 -2.24 17.99 -21.41
N LEU A 470 -2.22 16.67 -21.20
CA LEU A 470 -2.66 15.69 -22.20
C LEU A 470 -4.17 15.81 -22.43
N PRO A 471 -4.65 16.23 -23.62
CA PRO A 471 -6.07 16.51 -23.83
C PRO A 471 -6.89 15.24 -24.09
N SER A 472 -6.33 14.27 -24.82
CA SER A 472 -7.05 13.08 -25.25
C SER A 472 -6.13 11.89 -25.52
N ILE A 473 -6.67 10.69 -25.41
CA ILE A 473 -6.01 9.44 -25.79
C ILE A 473 -6.94 8.53 -26.59
N SER A 474 -6.37 7.79 -27.54
CA SER A 474 -7.10 6.81 -28.35
C SER A 474 -6.30 5.52 -28.52
N PHE A 475 -7.00 4.37 -28.40
CA PHE A 475 -6.44 3.04 -28.56
C PHE A 475 -7.08 2.32 -29.75
N SER A 476 -6.24 1.73 -30.62
CA SER A 476 -6.69 0.91 -31.77
C SER A 476 -6.17 -0.53 -31.73
N SER A 477 -5.84 -1.05 -30.54
CA SER A 477 -5.21 -2.36 -30.35
C SER A 477 -6.04 -3.52 -30.90
N THR A 478 -5.43 -4.32 -31.78
CA THR A 478 -5.98 -5.56 -32.34
C THR A 478 -5.27 -6.81 -31.81
N THR A 479 -4.54 -6.67 -30.70
CA THR A 479 -3.83 -7.78 -30.03
C THR A 479 -4.81 -8.72 -29.32
N VAL A 480 -4.32 -9.76 -28.64
CA VAL A 480 -5.19 -10.64 -27.84
C VAL A 480 -5.72 -9.90 -26.62
N THR A 481 -4.85 -9.16 -25.94
CA THR A 481 -5.16 -8.45 -24.69
C THR A 481 -4.49 -7.07 -24.65
N LEU A 482 -5.23 -6.05 -24.24
CA LEU A 482 -4.71 -4.74 -23.87
C LEU A 482 -4.76 -4.58 -22.34
N THR A 483 -3.59 -4.50 -21.71
CA THR A 483 -3.48 -4.28 -20.26
C THR A 483 -2.99 -2.87 -19.96
N ILE A 484 -3.79 -2.09 -19.24
CA ILE A 484 -3.42 -0.78 -18.72
C ILE A 484 -3.30 -0.89 -17.21
N GLN A 485 -2.08 -0.84 -16.70
CA GLN A 485 -1.75 -1.10 -15.30
C GLN A 485 -1.92 0.14 -14.41
N ASP A 486 -1.66 -0.05 -13.12
CA ASP A 486 -2.04 0.87 -12.05
C ASP A 486 -1.58 2.31 -12.27
N SER A 487 -2.50 3.25 -12.03
CA SER A 487 -2.24 4.69 -12.05
C SER A 487 -1.63 5.22 -13.36
N ALA A 488 -1.80 4.50 -14.48
CA ALA A 488 -1.18 4.84 -15.76
C ALA A 488 -1.45 6.29 -16.22
N PHE A 489 -2.64 6.83 -15.98
CA PHE A 489 -3.00 8.22 -16.31
C PHE A 489 -3.42 9.03 -15.07
N ALA A 490 -2.98 8.61 -13.87
CA ALA A 490 -3.38 9.27 -12.63
C ALA A 490 -2.90 10.73 -12.62
N GLY A 491 -3.80 11.67 -12.36
CA GLY A 491 -3.52 13.11 -12.31
C GLY A 491 -3.38 13.79 -13.68
N CYS A 492 -3.80 13.15 -14.78
CA CYS A 492 -3.91 13.81 -16.09
C CYS A 492 -5.11 14.77 -16.10
N THR A 493 -4.96 15.94 -15.48
CA THR A 493 -6.07 16.87 -15.20
C THR A 493 -6.78 17.40 -16.44
N SER A 494 -6.07 17.59 -17.56
CA SER A 494 -6.65 18.06 -18.83
C SER A 494 -7.24 16.96 -19.71
N LEU A 495 -7.09 15.69 -19.33
CA LEU A 495 -7.59 14.57 -20.13
C LEU A 495 -9.11 14.59 -20.15
N SER A 496 -9.70 14.95 -21.29
CA SER A 496 -11.15 15.10 -21.44
C SER A 496 -11.79 13.99 -22.27
N TYR A 497 -10.99 13.24 -23.05
CA TYR A 497 -11.49 12.21 -23.95
C TYR A 497 -10.59 10.97 -23.96
N VAL A 498 -11.21 9.80 -23.85
CA VAL A 498 -10.57 8.49 -23.91
C VAL A 498 -11.38 7.60 -24.86
N SER A 499 -10.77 7.11 -25.93
CA SER A 499 -11.43 6.21 -26.89
C SER A 499 -10.76 4.83 -26.96
N PHE A 500 -11.60 3.80 -26.96
CA PHE A 500 -11.24 2.41 -27.27
C PHE A 500 -12.01 1.92 -28.51
N ASP A 501 -12.41 2.84 -29.41
CA ASP A 501 -13.40 2.52 -30.43
C ASP A 501 -12.94 1.50 -31.46
N GLU A 502 -11.65 1.52 -31.76
CA GLU A 502 -10.99 0.65 -32.72
C GLU A 502 -10.36 -0.60 -32.06
N CYS A 503 -10.59 -0.83 -30.77
CA CYS A 503 -10.05 -2.00 -30.06
C CYS A 503 -10.92 -3.25 -30.29
N THR A 504 -10.30 -4.34 -30.73
CA THR A 504 -10.94 -5.67 -30.83
C THR A 504 -10.45 -6.66 -29.77
N CYS A 505 -9.46 -6.28 -28.98
CA CYS A 505 -8.83 -7.06 -27.92
C CYS A 505 -9.64 -7.08 -26.61
N ASP A 506 -9.29 -8.01 -25.72
CA ASP A 506 -9.76 -8.01 -24.34
C ASP A 506 -9.06 -6.92 -23.52
N ILE A 507 -9.81 -6.04 -22.84
CA ILE A 507 -9.27 -4.87 -22.14
C ILE A 507 -9.28 -5.07 -20.62
N TYR A 508 -8.14 -4.80 -19.98
CA TYR A 508 -7.96 -4.85 -18.53
C TYR A 508 -7.45 -3.50 -18.02
N LEU A 509 -8.20 -2.86 -17.10
CA LEU A 509 -7.79 -1.63 -16.42
C LEU A 509 -7.45 -1.91 -14.96
N GLY A 510 -6.23 -1.56 -14.54
CA GLY A 510 -5.74 -1.69 -13.16
C GLY A 510 -6.27 -0.63 -12.19
N ILE A 511 -5.61 -0.52 -11.04
CA ILE A 511 -6.03 0.34 -9.93
C ILE A 511 -5.75 1.81 -10.25
N ASN A 512 -6.69 2.71 -9.97
CA ASN A 512 -6.51 4.17 -10.09
C ASN A 512 -6.10 4.70 -11.49
N VAL A 513 -6.34 3.95 -12.58
CA VAL A 513 -5.85 4.29 -13.93
C VAL A 513 -6.14 5.74 -14.34
N PHE A 514 -7.37 6.22 -14.17
CA PHE A 514 -7.81 7.57 -14.50
C PHE A 514 -8.09 8.43 -13.26
N SER A 515 -7.51 8.08 -12.10
CA SER A 515 -7.76 8.81 -10.86
C SER A 515 -7.28 10.26 -10.97
N GLY A 516 -8.12 11.23 -10.58
CA GLY A 516 -7.78 12.65 -10.63
C GLY A 516 -7.82 13.28 -12.02
N CYS A 517 -8.36 12.58 -13.04
CA CYS A 517 -8.62 13.16 -14.36
C CYS A 517 -9.84 14.09 -14.30
N SER A 518 -9.65 15.31 -13.81
CA SER A 518 -10.72 16.28 -13.52
C SER A 518 -11.50 16.76 -14.75
N SER A 519 -10.92 16.72 -15.95
CA SER A 519 -11.61 17.10 -17.20
C SER A 519 -12.34 15.95 -17.88
N LEU A 520 -12.16 14.70 -17.44
CA LEU A 520 -12.78 13.53 -18.05
C LEU A 520 -14.25 13.44 -17.63
N SER A 521 -15.17 13.87 -18.49
CA SER A 521 -16.60 13.95 -18.18
C SER A 521 -17.37 12.66 -18.51
N MET A 522 -16.94 11.92 -19.53
CA MET A 522 -17.63 10.73 -20.01
C MET A 522 -16.68 9.55 -20.19
N PHE A 523 -17.16 8.35 -19.88
CA PHE A 523 -16.46 7.10 -20.19
C PHE A 523 -17.44 6.02 -20.66
N ASN A 524 -17.10 5.32 -21.75
CA ASN A 524 -17.91 4.25 -22.31
C ASN A 524 -17.26 2.89 -22.05
N VAL A 525 -17.94 2.01 -21.30
CA VAL A 525 -17.50 0.65 -21.03
C VAL A 525 -18.09 -0.29 -22.10
N LYS A 526 -17.21 -0.79 -22.97
CA LYS A 526 -17.55 -1.75 -24.04
C LYS A 526 -17.57 -3.20 -23.54
N LYS A 527 -18.16 -4.11 -24.31
CA LYS A 527 -18.24 -5.56 -23.96
C LYS A 527 -16.90 -6.27 -23.81
N ASN A 528 -15.87 -5.79 -24.51
CA ASN A 528 -14.53 -6.39 -24.47
C ASN A 528 -13.73 -6.02 -23.21
N PHE A 529 -14.23 -5.14 -22.34
CA PHE A 529 -13.64 -4.91 -21.03
C PHE A 529 -13.84 -6.13 -20.13
N LYS A 530 -12.74 -6.83 -19.81
CA LYS A 530 -12.69 -8.00 -18.92
C LYS A 530 -12.54 -7.64 -17.46
N ASN A 531 -11.90 -6.51 -17.19
CA ASN A 531 -11.70 -6.03 -15.83
C ASN A 531 -11.55 -4.51 -15.76
N ILE A 532 -12.10 -3.93 -14.70
CA ILE A 532 -11.79 -2.58 -14.24
C ILE A 532 -11.59 -2.65 -12.73
N ASP A 533 -10.41 -2.26 -12.24
CA ASP A 533 -10.05 -2.41 -10.83
C ASP A 533 -10.35 -1.17 -9.98
N SER A 534 -10.03 -1.27 -8.69
CA SER A 534 -10.35 -0.31 -7.63
C SER A 534 -9.90 1.11 -7.97
N GLY A 535 -10.78 2.08 -7.71
CA GLY A 535 -10.45 3.51 -7.82
C GLY A 535 -10.17 4.01 -9.24
N CYS A 536 -10.47 3.24 -10.29
CA CYS A 536 -10.18 3.59 -11.69
C CYS A 536 -10.54 5.05 -12.05
N PHE A 537 -11.69 5.56 -11.60
CA PHE A 537 -12.13 6.95 -11.83
C PHE A 537 -12.19 7.79 -10.53
N MET A 538 -11.42 7.44 -9.51
CA MET A 538 -11.45 8.14 -8.23
C MET A 538 -11.04 9.61 -8.39
N ASN A 539 -11.87 10.53 -7.90
CA ASN A 539 -11.71 11.99 -7.97
C ASN A 539 -11.64 12.54 -9.41
N SER A 540 -12.27 11.87 -10.37
CA SER A 540 -12.30 12.30 -11.78
C SER A 540 -13.52 13.18 -12.07
N GLY A 541 -13.51 13.88 -13.22
CA GLY A 541 -14.58 14.79 -13.65
C GLY A 541 -15.88 14.12 -14.11
N ILE A 542 -15.98 12.79 -13.97
CA ILE A 542 -16.99 11.96 -14.62
C ILE A 542 -18.40 12.39 -14.20
N SER A 543 -19.21 12.73 -15.19
CA SER A 543 -20.65 12.97 -15.08
C SER A 543 -21.49 11.85 -15.69
N THR A 544 -20.92 11.07 -16.61
CA THR A 544 -21.65 10.02 -17.34
C THR A 544 -20.76 8.80 -17.57
N ILE A 545 -21.25 7.63 -17.16
CA ILE A 545 -20.69 6.33 -17.57
C ILE A 545 -21.77 5.51 -18.25
N THR A 546 -21.46 5.01 -19.44
CA THR A 546 -22.33 4.12 -20.20
C THR A 546 -21.74 2.71 -20.26
N PHE A 547 -22.63 1.72 -20.30
CA PHE A 547 -22.27 0.31 -20.44
C PHE A 547 -22.97 -0.25 -21.66
N GLU A 548 -22.21 -0.81 -22.60
CA GLU A 548 -22.76 -1.42 -23.82
C GLU A 548 -23.76 -2.53 -23.48
N ASP A 549 -24.94 -2.51 -24.12
CA ASP A 549 -26.07 -3.42 -23.87
C ASP A 549 -26.55 -3.51 -22.41
N ASN A 550 -26.18 -2.54 -21.58
CA ASN A 550 -26.44 -2.56 -20.13
C ASN A 550 -25.89 -3.83 -19.45
N THR A 551 -24.77 -4.35 -19.95
CA THR A 551 -24.07 -5.53 -19.42
C THR A 551 -22.56 -5.31 -19.35
N THR A 552 -21.89 -6.12 -18.55
CA THR A 552 -20.42 -6.15 -18.42
C THR A 552 -19.95 -7.60 -18.47
N SER A 553 -18.67 -7.83 -18.73
CA SER A 553 -18.11 -9.20 -18.64
C SER A 553 -17.64 -9.56 -17.22
N PHE A 554 -17.53 -8.56 -16.34
CA PHE A 554 -17.25 -8.72 -14.92
C PHE A 554 -18.53 -8.61 -14.09
N TYR A 555 -18.50 -9.13 -12.86
CA TYR A 555 -19.70 -9.24 -12.02
C TYR A 555 -19.67 -8.30 -10.81
N ASN A 556 -18.58 -7.55 -10.60
CA ASN A 556 -18.42 -6.70 -9.42
C ASN A 556 -18.06 -5.29 -9.86
N LEU A 557 -18.80 -4.28 -9.40
CA LEU A 557 -18.31 -2.91 -9.44
C LEU A 557 -17.21 -2.75 -8.39
N PRO A 558 -16.02 -2.27 -8.77
CA PRO A 558 -14.86 -2.29 -7.90
C PRO A 558 -14.97 -1.29 -6.75
N SER A 559 -14.16 -1.47 -5.71
CA SER A 559 -14.11 -0.50 -4.59
C SER A 559 -13.62 0.85 -5.09
N MET A 560 -14.12 1.94 -4.50
CA MET A 560 -13.76 3.33 -4.84
C MET A 560 -13.95 3.72 -6.31
N PHE A 561 -14.67 2.93 -7.12
CA PHE A 561 -14.78 3.07 -8.58
C PHE A 561 -14.99 4.51 -9.05
N LEU A 562 -15.96 5.21 -8.45
CA LEU A 562 -16.36 6.59 -8.73
C LEU A 562 -16.27 7.48 -7.49
N LYS A 563 -15.43 7.11 -6.53
CA LYS A 563 -15.26 7.87 -5.29
C LYS A 563 -14.81 9.30 -5.64
N GLY A 564 -15.53 10.31 -5.16
CA GLY A 564 -15.22 11.72 -5.36
C GLY A 564 -15.60 12.28 -6.74
N CYS A 565 -16.31 11.53 -7.59
CA CYS A 565 -16.85 12.05 -8.85
C CYS A 565 -18.06 12.98 -8.58
N SER A 566 -17.78 14.22 -8.18
CA SER A 566 -18.79 15.19 -7.74
C SER A 566 -19.75 15.64 -8.84
N ASN A 567 -19.45 15.38 -10.11
CA ASN A 567 -20.32 15.73 -11.25
C ASN A 567 -21.34 14.64 -11.60
N MET A 568 -21.20 13.44 -11.04
CA MET A 568 -22.08 12.30 -11.31
C MET A 568 -23.44 12.51 -10.66
N LYS A 569 -24.52 12.57 -11.46
CA LYS A 569 -25.91 12.78 -10.99
C LYS A 569 -26.79 11.53 -11.06
N GLU A 570 -26.47 10.64 -11.99
CA GLU A 570 -27.21 9.41 -12.23
C GLU A 570 -26.25 8.32 -12.69
N ILE A 571 -26.59 7.06 -12.41
CA ILE A 571 -25.84 5.92 -12.93
C ILE A 571 -26.80 4.76 -13.23
N ASN A 572 -26.66 4.19 -14.42
CA ASN A 572 -27.33 2.95 -14.81
C ASN A 572 -26.39 1.78 -14.52
N ILE A 573 -26.66 1.05 -13.44
CA ILE A 573 -25.85 -0.11 -13.05
C ILE A 573 -26.22 -1.30 -13.95
N PRO A 574 -25.24 -1.99 -14.57
CA PRO A 574 -25.49 -3.11 -15.47
C PRO A 574 -26.26 -4.26 -14.82
N LYS A 575 -27.13 -4.91 -15.59
CA LYS A 575 -28.07 -5.93 -15.09
C LYS A 575 -27.39 -7.24 -14.65
N ASN A 576 -26.09 -7.43 -14.90
CA ASN A 576 -25.33 -8.63 -14.52
C ASN A 576 -24.39 -8.41 -13.33
N ILE A 577 -24.38 -7.22 -12.72
CA ILE A 577 -23.56 -6.93 -11.54
C ILE A 577 -24.13 -7.65 -10.31
N ILE A 578 -23.29 -8.45 -9.67
CA ILE A 578 -23.55 -9.21 -8.44
C ILE A 578 -23.14 -8.42 -7.20
N SER A 579 -22.08 -7.59 -7.25
CA SER A 579 -21.70 -6.80 -6.07
C SER A 579 -21.19 -5.40 -6.35
N ILE A 580 -21.36 -4.51 -5.38
CA ILE A 580 -20.92 -3.12 -5.41
C ILE A 580 -19.89 -2.88 -4.31
N GLY A 581 -18.63 -2.67 -4.69
CA GLY A 581 -17.46 -2.55 -3.80
C GLY A 581 -17.49 -1.36 -2.82
N SER A 582 -16.60 -1.39 -1.84
CA SER A 582 -16.60 -0.39 -0.76
C SER A 582 -16.34 1.01 -1.30
N GLU A 583 -17.06 2.01 -0.78
CA GLU A 583 -16.93 3.43 -1.19
C GLU A 583 -17.11 3.68 -2.70
N CYS A 584 -17.73 2.75 -3.45
CA CYS A 584 -17.86 2.81 -4.91
C CYS A 584 -18.40 4.15 -5.45
N PHE A 585 -19.43 4.73 -4.81
CA PHE A 585 -20.04 6.00 -5.19
C PHE A 585 -19.81 7.10 -4.15
N SER A 586 -18.86 6.91 -3.23
CA SER A 586 -18.68 7.83 -2.11
C SER A 586 -18.34 9.25 -2.60
N GLY A 587 -19.06 10.27 -2.12
CA GLY A 587 -18.82 11.66 -2.50
C GLY A 587 -19.28 12.06 -3.90
N THR A 588 -20.17 11.26 -4.51
CA THR A 588 -20.83 11.62 -5.78
C THR A 588 -22.07 12.50 -5.54
N SER A 589 -22.56 13.17 -6.59
CA SER A 589 -23.78 13.99 -6.55
C SER A 589 -25.04 13.23 -6.99
N ILE A 590 -25.03 11.89 -6.92
CA ILE A 590 -26.14 11.06 -7.38
C ILE A 590 -27.40 11.38 -6.57
N SER A 591 -28.51 11.68 -7.24
CA SER A 591 -29.79 11.96 -6.58
C SER A 591 -30.71 10.74 -6.49
N HIS A 592 -30.69 9.90 -7.53
CA HIS A 592 -31.46 8.67 -7.59
C HIS A 592 -30.58 7.55 -8.15
N VAL A 593 -30.66 6.36 -7.56
CA VAL A 593 -29.95 5.17 -8.06
C VAL A 593 -30.85 3.95 -8.02
N PHE A 594 -30.85 3.19 -9.12
CA PHE A 594 -31.54 1.91 -9.22
C PHE A 594 -30.53 0.77 -9.04
N ILE A 595 -30.78 -0.11 -8.06
CA ILE A 595 -29.99 -1.30 -7.81
C ILE A 595 -30.62 -2.48 -8.57
N PRO A 596 -29.94 -3.08 -9.56
CA PRO A 596 -30.53 -4.15 -10.36
C PRO A 596 -30.79 -5.41 -9.53
N PHE A 597 -31.71 -6.26 -10.01
CA PHE A 597 -32.15 -7.48 -9.31
C PHE A 597 -31.01 -8.49 -9.06
N SER A 598 -29.96 -8.43 -9.88
CA SER A 598 -28.78 -9.30 -9.83
C SER A 598 -27.81 -8.97 -8.71
N VAL A 599 -27.90 -7.79 -8.10
CA VAL A 599 -26.98 -7.42 -7.01
C VAL A 599 -27.31 -8.28 -5.79
N GLU A 600 -26.30 -9.00 -5.31
CA GLU A 600 -26.34 -9.83 -4.11
C GLU A 600 -25.65 -9.15 -2.92
N SER A 601 -24.68 -8.25 -3.16
CA SER A 601 -23.88 -7.63 -2.08
C SER A 601 -23.59 -6.15 -2.29
N LEU A 602 -23.84 -5.34 -1.27
CA LEU A 602 -23.39 -3.95 -1.13
C LEU A 602 -22.32 -3.88 -0.04
N TYR A 603 -21.11 -3.46 -0.39
CA TYR A 603 -20.01 -3.35 0.57
C TYR A 603 -20.04 -2.02 1.34
N SER A 604 -19.08 -1.85 2.27
CA SER A 604 -19.10 -0.74 3.22
C SER A 604 -19.04 0.64 2.56
N ARG A 605 -19.82 1.59 3.06
CA ARG A 605 -19.75 3.03 2.71
C ARG A 605 -19.96 3.36 1.22
N CYS A 606 -20.63 2.50 0.44
CA CYS A 606 -20.86 2.71 -1.01
C CYS A 606 -21.34 4.13 -1.36
N PHE A 607 -22.26 4.69 -0.59
CA PHE A 607 -22.86 6.01 -0.81
C PHE A 607 -22.43 7.07 0.23
N SER A 608 -21.32 6.83 0.93
CA SER A 608 -20.85 7.76 1.96
C SER A 608 -20.56 9.13 1.35
N GLY A 609 -21.16 10.20 1.87
CA GLY A 609 -20.93 11.56 1.36
C GLY A 609 -21.73 11.92 0.11
N CYS A 610 -22.68 11.10 -0.34
CA CYS A 610 -23.62 11.46 -1.41
C CYS A 610 -24.71 12.40 -0.87
N THR A 611 -24.41 13.70 -0.75
CA THR A 611 -25.30 14.67 -0.09
C THR A 611 -26.61 14.94 -0.83
N ASN A 612 -26.66 14.65 -2.14
CA ASN A 612 -27.84 14.86 -2.97
C ASN A 612 -28.71 13.61 -3.11
N LEU A 613 -28.32 12.47 -2.52
CA LEU A 613 -29.02 11.20 -2.70
C LEU A 613 -30.39 11.24 -2.00
N GLU A 614 -31.44 11.35 -2.80
CA GLU A 614 -32.84 11.41 -2.37
C GLU A 614 -33.52 10.04 -2.35
N ARG A 615 -33.11 9.13 -3.26
CA ARG A 615 -33.79 7.84 -3.44
C ARG A 615 -32.83 6.74 -3.90
N VAL A 616 -32.98 5.55 -3.31
CA VAL A 616 -32.33 4.30 -3.76
C VAL A 616 -33.45 3.30 -4.04
N ASP A 617 -33.62 2.93 -5.31
CA ASP A 617 -34.62 1.98 -5.74
C ASP A 617 -34.04 0.57 -5.78
N ILE A 618 -34.61 -0.32 -4.96
CA ILE A 618 -34.27 -1.74 -4.96
C ILE A 618 -35.54 -2.54 -5.29
N PRO A 619 -35.56 -3.28 -6.41
CA PRO A 619 -36.73 -4.06 -6.78
C PRO A 619 -36.98 -5.16 -5.75
N SER A 620 -38.24 -5.50 -5.51
CA SER A 620 -38.64 -6.60 -4.60
C SER A 620 -38.06 -7.96 -5.02
N THR A 621 -37.62 -8.08 -6.27
CA THR A 621 -36.96 -9.25 -6.87
C THR A 621 -35.44 -9.28 -6.68
N CYS A 622 -34.85 -8.31 -5.97
CA CYS A 622 -33.41 -8.22 -5.77
C CYS A 622 -32.86 -9.33 -4.86
N SER A 623 -31.79 -9.98 -5.30
CA SER A 623 -31.16 -11.13 -4.60
C SER A 623 -30.14 -10.69 -3.54
N LEU A 624 -30.25 -9.49 -2.98
CA LEU A 624 -29.33 -9.01 -1.97
C LEU A 624 -29.36 -9.91 -0.71
N TYR A 625 -28.29 -10.65 -0.44
CA TYR A 625 -28.11 -11.44 0.78
C TYR A 625 -26.67 -11.32 1.30
N LYS A 626 -26.56 -11.03 2.62
CA LYS A 626 -25.39 -11.23 3.49
C LYS A 626 -24.18 -10.29 3.34
N SER A 627 -23.93 -9.52 4.40
CA SER A 627 -22.58 -9.11 4.84
C SER A 627 -22.50 -9.16 6.38
N SER A 628 -22.35 -10.37 6.93
CA SER A 628 -21.33 -10.73 7.91
C SER A 628 -21.32 -12.26 8.09
N GLN A 629 -20.15 -12.84 8.37
CA GLN A 629 -19.82 -14.28 8.50
C GLN A 629 -19.32 -15.01 7.23
N ARG A 630 -18.00 -15.27 7.19
CA ARG A 630 -17.37 -16.40 6.47
C ARG A 630 -17.12 -17.55 7.47
N TYR A 631 -17.69 -18.75 7.23
CA TYR A 631 -16.99 -19.98 6.79
C TYR A 631 -17.83 -21.28 7.03
N SER A 632 -18.10 -21.98 5.91
CA SER A 632 -18.26 -23.46 5.75
C SER A 632 -19.53 -24.17 6.31
N LYS A 633 -20.13 -25.22 5.72
CA LYS A 633 -19.97 -25.97 4.45
C LYS A 633 -21.16 -26.97 4.27
N VAL A 634 -21.60 -27.17 3.00
CA VAL A 634 -22.08 -28.42 2.31
C VAL A 634 -23.48 -29.03 2.58
N ALA A 635 -24.34 -29.07 1.54
CA ALA A 635 -24.93 -30.26 0.83
C ALA A 635 -26.28 -29.93 0.10
N HIS A 636 -26.42 -30.31 -1.18
CA HIS A 636 -27.64 -30.25 -2.03
C HIS A 636 -28.67 -31.37 -1.65
N PRO A 637 -29.89 -31.56 -2.24
CA PRO A 637 -30.54 -30.91 -3.40
C PRO A 637 -32.10 -30.68 -3.34
N PHE A 638 -32.62 -29.99 -4.38
CA PHE A 638 -33.98 -30.02 -4.98
C PHE A 638 -35.29 -29.58 -4.26
N HIS A 639 -36.11 -28.92 -5.10
CA HIS A 639 -37.56 -28.62 -5.07
C HIS A 639 -38.08 -27.34 -4.40
N THR A 640 -38.14 -26.29 -5.24
CA THR A 640 -39.29 -25.40 -5.50
C THR A 640 -40.38 -25.31 -4.43
N SER A 641 -40.32 -24.23 -3.65
CA SER A 641 -41.49 -23.35 -3.46
C SER A 641 -40.98 -21.92 -3.28
N VAL A 642 -41.57 -21.01 -4.05
CA VAL A 642 -41.30 -19.57 -4.03
C VAL A 642 -41.73 -19.03 -2.66
N THR A 643 -40.82 -18.40 -1.92
CA THR A 643 -41.18 -17.38 -0.92
C THR A 643 -39.97 -16.49 -0.58
N PHE A 644 -40.11 -15.21 -0.92
CA PHE A 644 -39.15 -14.14 -0.68
C PHE A 644 -38.87 -13.91 0.81
N PRO A 645 -37.63 -13.55 1.18
CA PRO A 645 -37.38 -12.72 2.35
C PRO A 645 -36.49 -11.52 2.00
N ALA A 646 -37.10 -10.40 1.59
CA ALA A 646 -36.42 -9.10 1.46
C ALA A 646 -36.19 -8.45 2.84
N ILE A 647 -34.92 -8.19 3.21
CA ILE A 647 -34.49 -7.54 4.48
C ILE A 647 -33.72 -6.24 4.18
N PHE A 648 -34.32 -5.32 3.42
CA PHE A 648 -33.75 -3.98 3.21
C PHE A 648 -34.76 -2.93 3.65
N LEU A 649 -34.29 -1.99 4.48
CA LEU A 649 -35.02 -0.77 4.82
C LEU A 649 -34.29 0.41 4.17
N PHE A 650 -34.98 1.10 3.26
CA PHE A 650 -34.68 2.45 2.80
C PHE A 650 -35.80 3.33 3.35
N ALA A 651 -35.45 4.31 4.18
CA ALA A 651 -36.44 5.28 4.63
C ALA A 651 -36.80 6.18 3.45
N THR A 652 -38.03 6.05 2.94
CA THR A 652 -38.73 7.14 2.28
C THR A 652 -40.18 7.13 2.78
N LYS A 653 -40.86 8.27 2.59
CA LYS A 653 -42.16 8.75 3.10
C LYS A 653 -43.38 7.81 3.20
N VAL A 654 -43.30 6.53 2.87
CA VAL A 654 -44.39 5.58 3.08
C VAL A 654 -43.80 4.32 3.72
N GLN A 655 -44.18 4.10 4.97
CA GLN A 655 -43.85 2.89 5.74
C GLN A 655 -44.05 1.63 4.88
N TYR A 656 -42.98 0.87 4.67
CA TYR A 656 -43.10 -0.53 4.28
C TYR A 656 -42.17 -1.38 5.13
N MET A 657 -42.79 -2.19 5.98
CA MET A 657 -42.15 -3.14 6.88
C MET A 657 -42.33 -4.56 6.34
N THR A 658 -41.25 -5.25 5.98
CA THR A 658 -41.26 -6.70 5.68
C THR A 658 -40.82 -7.52 6.90
N LYS A 659 -41.01 -8.85 6.86
CA LYS A 659 -41.14 -9.74 8.03
C LYS A 659 -39.88 -10.03 8.88
N THR A 660 -38.66 -9.65 8.47
CA THR A 660 -37.39 -10.18 9.06
C THR A 660 -36.34 -9.10 9.42
N SER A 661 -36.79 -7.91 9.84
CA SER A 661 -36.04 -6.66 9.98
C SER A 661 -34.91 -6.57 11.02
N ALA A 662 -33.77 -7.26 10.87
CA ALA A 662 -32.69 -7.20 11.87
C ALA A 662 -31.78 -5.95 11.81
N HIS A 663 -31.54 -5.28 10.68
CA HIS A 663 -30.54 -4.18 10.61
C HIS A 663 -30.90 -3.03 9.65
N VAL A 664 -30.51 -1.78 9.98
CA VAL A 664 -30.55 -0.63 9.03
C VAL A 664 -29.19 -0.40 8.40
N TYR A 665 -29.12 -0.37 7.07
CA TYR A 665 -27.87 -0.21 6.32
C TYR A 665 -27.68 1.14 5.65
N LEU A 666 -28.75 1.83 5.24
CA LEU A 666 -28.67 3.15 4.60
C LEU A 666 -29.97 3.95 4.73
N HIS A 667 -29.84 5.21 5.10
CA HIS A 667 -30.85 6.26 5.03
C HIS A 667 -30.32 7.33 4.07
N ALA A 668 -31.10 7.67 3.04
CA ALA A 668 -30.64 8.59 2.01
C ALA A 668 -30.45 10.01 2.62
N PRO A 669 -29.25 10.62 2.52
CA PRO A 669 -28.94 11.89 3.16
C PRO A 669 -29.90 13.04 2.85
N ALA A 670 -30.48 13.09 1.65
CA ALA A 670 -31.41 14.12 1.21
C ALA A 670 -32.89 13.79 1.49
N CYS A 671 -33.20 12.63 2.10
CA CYS A 671 -34.57 12.32 2.53
C CYS A 671 -35.06 13.36 3.53
N LYS A 672 -36.26 13.90 3.29
CA LYS A 672 -36.90 14.94 4.15
C LYS A 672 -37.58 14.34 5.39
N ASP A 673 -37.21 13.12 5.78
CA ASP A 673 -37.76 12.44 6.94
C ASP A 673 -37.24 13.13 8.20
N ASN A 674 -38.16 13.74 8.96
CA ASN A 674 -37.84 14.48 10.18
C ASN A 674 -38.05 13.64 11.45
N TYR A 675 -38.81 12.56 11.36
CA TYR A 675 -39.08 11.64 12.46
C TYR A 675 -38.89 10.20 11.98
N ILE A 676 -38.05 9.44 12.69
CA ILE A 676 -37.81 8.03 12.42
C ILE A 676 -38.11 7.22 13.66
N SER A 677 -38.97 6.23 13.52
CA SER A 677 -39.23 5.22 14.54
C SER A 677 -39.03 3.84 13.94
N PHE A 678 -38.33 2.98 14.66
CA PHE A 678 -38.15 1.58 14.31
C PHE A 678 -39.10 0.71 15.11
N ASP A 679 -39.37 -0.52 14.66
CA ASP A 679 -40.13 -1.49 15.45
C ASP A 679 -39.23 -2.36 16.32
N GLN A 680 -39.82 -3.37 16.96
CA GLN A 680 -39.14 -4.29 17.88
C GLN A 680 -38.13 -5.23 17.23
N ARG A 681 -38.11 -5.35 15.89
CA ARG A 681 -37.31 -6.36 15.19
C ARG A 681 -35.90 -5.90 14.87
N LEU A 682 -35.62 -4.59 14.97
CA LEU A 682 -34.33 -4.00 14.62
C LEU A 682 -33.24 -4.37 15.65
N GLU A 683 -32.28 -5.22 15.28
CA GLU A 683 -31.11 -5.62 16.09
C GLU A 683 -29.91 -4.66 15.97
N GLY A 684 -29.73 -3.93 14.86
CA GLY A 684 -28.53 -3.08 14.70
C GLY A 684 -28.59 -2.00 13.63
N VAL A 685 -27.85 -0.91 13.83
CA VAL A 685 -27.63 0.15 12.83
C VAL A 685 -26.21 -0.02 12.26
N ALA A 686 -26.06 -0.16 10.95
CA ALA A 686 -24.76 -0.40 10.31
C ALA A 686 -23.86 0.84 10.29
N ASP A 687 -22.57 0.63 9.94
CA ASP A 687 -21.60 1.70 9.75
C ASP A 687 -22.11 2.73 8.72
N SER A 688 -22.10 4.01 9.08
CA SER A 688 -22.55 5.15 8.26
C SER A 688 -24.02 5.12 7.82
N ALA A 689 -24.90 4.30 8.41
CA ALA A 689 -26.26 4.11 7.94
C ALA A 689 -27.08 5.40 7.79
N PHE A 690 -26.96 6.36 8.71
CA PHE A 690 -27.64 7.66 8.69
C PHE A 690 -26.68 8.84 8.45
N LYS A 691 -25.43 8.59 8.05
CA LYS A 691 -24.44 9.66 7.89
C LYS A 691 -24.92 10.75 6.92
N ASN A 692 -24.78 12.02 7.32
CA ASN A 692 -25.27 13.22 6.61
C ASN A 692 -26.80 13.28 6.40
N SER A 693 -27.60 12.54 7.16
CA SER A 693 -29.06 12.67 7.09
C SER A 693 -29.52 13.96 7.76
N VAL A 694 -29.43 15.06 7.00
CA VAL A 694 -29.51 16.42 7.56
C VAL A 694 -30.91 16.82 8.01
N PHE A 695 -31.97 16.15 7.56
CA PHE A 695 -33.37 16.50 7.87
C PHE A 695 -33.94 15.79 9.10
N ILE A 696 -33.30 14.72 9.59
CA ILE A 696 -33.78 13.96 10.74
C ILE A 696 -33.70 14.83 11.99
N GLU A 697 -34.83 14.98 12.68
CA GLU A 697 -34.93 15.71 13.94
C GLU A 697 -35.13 14.77 15.12
N PHE A 698 -35.81 13.63 14.92
CA PHE A 698 -36.18 12.70 15.98
C PHE A 698 -35.89 11.26 15.55
N VAL A 699 -35.18 10.51 16.39
CA VAL A 699 -34.95 9.07 16.20
C VAL A 699 -35.42 8.32 17.44
N VAL A 700 -36.34 7.37 17.27
CA VAL A 700 -36.88 6.56 18.35
C VAL A 700 -36.61 5.08 18.08
N PHE A 701 -35.74 4.48 18.88
CA PHE A 701 -35.66 3.03 19.03
C PHE A 701 -36.69 2.56 20.05
N VAL A 702 -37.34 1.44 19.75
CA VAL A 702 -38.20 0.72 20.69
C VAL A 702 -37.32 -0.05 21.69
N ASP A 703 -37.81 -0.21 22.90
CA ASP A 703 -37.10 -0.93 23.96
C ASP A 703 -36.76 -2.36 23.55
N ASN A 704 -35.55 -2.80 23.91
CA ASN A 704 -35.01 -4.13 23.66
C ASN A 704 -34.83 -4.55 22.19
N SER A 705 -34.98 -3.63 21.21
CA SER A 705 -34.72 -3.96 19.81
C SER A 705 -33.23 -3.89 19.48
N VAL A 706 -32.63 -2.70 19.58
CA VAL A 706 -31.28 -2.45 19.05
C VAL A 706 -30.19 -2.90 20.02
N ILE A 707 -29.23 -3.69 19.51
CA ILE A 707 -28.05 -4.20 20.22
C ILE A 707 -26.80 -3.40 19.84
N SER A 708 -26.69 -2.94 18.59
CA SER A 708 -25.48 -2.26 18.10
C SER A 708 -25.76 -1.04 17.22
N ILE A 709 -24.93 -0.01 17.35
CA ILE A 709 -24.89 1.17 16.48
C ILE A 709 -23.48 1.24 15.85
N GLY A 710 -23.39 1.26 14.53
CA GLY A 710 -22.13 1.21 13.78
C GLY A 710 -21.28 2.48 13.86
N ARG A 711 -20.06 2.40 13.35
CA ARG A 711 -19.12 3.54 13.26
C ARG A 711 -19.69 4.58 12.31
N HIS A 712 -19.60 5.87 12.68
CA HIS A 712 -20.15 6.99 11.91
C HIS A 712 -21.67 6.89 11.61
N ALA A 713 -22.43 6.04 12.31
CA ALA A 713 -23.82 5.72 11.98
C ALA A 713 -24.72 6.96 11.81
N PHE A 714 -24.63 7.97 12.67
CA PHE A 714 -25.39 9.24 12.63
C PHE A 714 -24.46 10.45 12.46
N GLU A 715 -23.26 10.27 11.92
CA GLU A 715 -22.32 11.38 11.75
C GLU A 715 -22.94 12.49 10.88
N SER A 716 -22.81 13.74 11.32
CA SER A 716 -23.32 14.94 10.64
C SER A 716 -24.84 14.96 10.43
N CYS A 717 -25.63 14.28 11.26
CA CYS A 717 -27.08 14.53 11.37
C CYS A 717 -27.32 15.86 12.08
N ILE A 718 -27.11 16.97 11.36
CA ILE A 718 -27.02 18.31 11.96
C ILE A 718 -28.33 18.82 12.57
N ARG A 719 -29.52 18.34 12.14
CA ARG A 719 -30.83 18.71 12.69
C ARG A 719 -31.35 17.74 13.75
N LEU A 720 -30.60 16.68 14.10
CA LEU A 720 -31.03 15.70 15.08
C LEU A 720 -31.16 16.37 16.46
N LYS A 721 -32.39 16.54 16.94
CA LYS A 721 -32.73 17.16 18.23
C LYS A 721 -32.84 16.14 19.34
N GLN A 722 -33.38 14.96 19.03
CA GLN A 722 -33.68 13.94 20.03
C GLN A 722 -33.39 12.54 19.49
N ILE A 723 -32.81 11.69 20.34
CA ILE A 723 -32.64 10.26 20.04
C ILE A 723 -32.86 9.41 21.29
N SER A 724 -33.66 8.34 21.19
CA SER A 724 -33.73 7.33 22.24
C SER A 724 -32.62 6.29 22.06
N ILE A 725 -32.03 5.81 23.16
CA ILE A 725 -31.01 4.75 23.17
C ILE A 725 -31.40 3.73 24.26
N PRO A 726 -31.97 2.56 23.89
CA PRO A 726 -32.46 1.59 24.85
C PRO A 726 -31.32 0.88 25.57
N SER A 727 -31.63 0.25 26.70
CA SER A 727 -30.65 -0.46 27.54
C SER A 727 -29.99 -1.66 26.87
N SER A 728 -30.62 -2.20 25.81
CA SER A 728 -30.10 -3.30 24.99
C SER A 728 -28.89 -2.92 24.13
N VAL A 729 -28.64 -1.63 23.90
CA VAL A 729 -27.48 -1.18 23.10
C VAL A 729 -26.19 -1.46 23.86
N SER A 730 -25.45 -2.47 23.40
CA SER A 730 -24.19 -2.92 24.01
C SER A 730 -22.94 -2.38 23.28
N SER A 731 -23.08 -1.99 22.01
CA SER A 731 -21.98 -1.52 21.17
C SER A 731 -22.35 -0.25 20.41
N ILE A 732 -21.49 0.77 20.49
CA ILE A 732 -21.59 2.01 19.71
C ILE A 732 -20.24 2.28 19.05
N GLY A 733 -20.24 2.34 17.72
CA GLY A 733 -19.05 2.53 16.90
C GLY A 733 -18.41 3.91 17.07
N GLU A 734 -17.11 3.99 16.78
CA GLU A 734 -16.36 5.25 16.76
C GLU A 734 -17.09 6.33 15.93
N LYS A 735 -17.13 7.57 16.45
CA LYS A 735 -17.74 8.74 15.82
C LYS A 735 -19.22 8.56 15.40
N ALA A 736 -19.96 7.63 16.00
CA ALA A 736 -21.36 7.37 15.67
C ALA A 736 -22.24 8.63 15.68
N PHE A 737 -22.00 9.60 16.56
CA PHE A 737 -22.77 10.85 16.67
C PHE A 737 -21.91 12.10 16.43
N PHE A 738 -20.79 11.94 15.71
CA PHE A 738 -19.90 13.07 15.44
C PHE A 738 -20.62 14.15 14.62
N ASN A 739 -20.44 15.43 14.98
CA ASN A 739 -21.05 16.58 14.28
C ASN A 739 -22.61 16.63 14.29
N CYS A 740 -23.28 16.04 15.28
CA CYS A 740 -24.71 16.23 15.54
C CYS A 740 -24.99 17.54 16.32
N VAL A 741 -24.85 18.69 15.66
CA VAL A 741 -24.84 20.01 16.33
C VAL A 741 -26.14 20.41 17.03
N SER A 742 -27.30 19.92 16.58
CA SER A 742 -28.60 20.21 17.21
C SER A 742 -28.90 19.30 18.41
N LEU A 743 -28.12 18.25 18.63
CA LEU A 743 -28.28 17.33 19.75
C LEU A 743 -27.60 17.93 20.99
N LYS A 744 -28.19 19.03 21.50
CA LYS A 744 -27.66 19.79 22.66
C LYS A 744 -28.25 19.36 24.00
N CYS A 745 -29.47 18.83 23.96
CA CYS A 745 -30.22 18.17 25.02
C CYS A 745 -31.23 17.25 24.29
N GLY A 746 -31.65 16.12 24.88
CA GLY A 746 -32.62 15.22 24.21
C GLY A 746 -32.08 13.83 23.85
N VAL A 747 -30.93 13.42 24.39
CA VAL A 747 -30.56 11.99 24.35
C VAL A 747 -31.33 11.27 25.46
N LEU A 748 -32.31 10.45 25.08
CA LEU A 748 -33.09 9.62 25.99
C LEU A 748 -32.45 8.23 26.09
N PHE A 749 -31.50 8.06 27.01
CA PHE A 749 -30.79 6.78 27.16
C PHE A 749 -31.15 6.08 28.48
N GLN A 750 -31.38 4.77 28.44
CA GLN A 750 -31.82 3.99 29.61
C GLN A 750 -30.67 3.52 30.50
N ASN A 751 -29.53 3.13 29.91
CA ASN A 751 -28.37 2.65 30.68
C ASN A 751 -27.63 3.84 31.33
N LYS A 752 -27.81 4.02 32.65
CA LYS A 752 -27.22 5.13 33.41
C LYS A 752 -25.84 4.84 34.03
N THR A 753 -25.18 3.73 33.66
CA THR A 753 -23.85 3.42 34.18
C THR A 753 -22.81 4.45 33.72
N GLN A 754 -21.86 4.82 34.58
CA GLN A 754 -20.83 5.81 34.24
C GLN A 754 -19.97 5.38 33.04
N ILE A 755 -19.76 4.07 32.87
CA ILE A 755 -19.04 3.48 31.73
C ILE A 755 -19.79 3.76 30.42
N PHE A 756 -21.11 3.51 30.39
CA PHE A 756 -21.93 3.76 29.22
C PHE A 756 -22.09 5.24 28.90
N VAL A 757 -22.21 6.09 29.92
CA VAL A 757 -22.19 7.55 29.77
C VAL A 757 -20.88 8.03 29.13
N ASN A 758 -19.73 7.54 29.61
CA ASN A 758 -18.44 7.86 29.03
C ASN A 758 -18.31 7.32 27.60
N LEU A 759 -18.88 6.15 27.31
CA LEU A 759 -18.97 5.60 25.96
C LEU A 759 -19.71 6.58 25.04
N LEU A 760 -20.94 6.99 25.38
CA LEU A 760 -21.73 7.96 24.59
C LEU A 760 -20.94 9.25 24.31
N ILE A 761 -20.28 9.81 25.33
CA ILE A 761 -19.46 11.02 25.17
C ILE A 761 -18.30 10.79 24.19
N SER A 762 -17.59 9.67 24.33
CA SER A 762 -16.47 9.31 23.43
C SER A 762 -16.90 9.07 21.98
N ARG A 763 -18.19 8.79 21.73
CA ARG A 763 -18.73 8.51 20.39
C ARG A 763 -19.38 9.72 19.71
N GLY A 764 -19.26 10.91 20.30
CA GLY A 764 -19.65 12.19 19.67
C GLY A 764 -20.83 12.91 20.33
N ILE A 765 -21.43 12.34 21.39
CA ILE A 765 -22.49 13.02 22.15
C ILE A 765 -21.88 14.02 23.14
N SER A 766 -22.34 15.27 23.14
CA SER A 766 -21.84 16.28 24.09
C SER A 766 -22.31 16.00 25.52
N LYS A 767 -21.52 16.41 26.54
CA LYS A 767 -21.94 16.29 27.96
C LYS A 767 -23.25 17.02 28.26
N SER A 768 -23.53 18.12 27.56
CA SER A 768 -24.79 18.86 27.67
C SER A 768 -25.98 18.06 27.12
N ALA A 769 -25.78 17.25 26.08
CA ALA A 769 -26.84 16.48 25.41
C ALA A 769 -27.46 15.38 26.28
N LEU A 770 -26.70 14.93 27.29
CA LEU A 770 -27.11 13.91 28.24
C LEU A 770 -27.96 14.47 29.39
N ARG A 771 -28.09 15.80 29.50
CA ARG A 771 -29.01 16.44 30.44
C ARG A 771 -30.43 16.44 29.85
N PRO A 772 -31.47 16.31 30.69
CA PRO A 772 -32.83 16.60 30.25
C PRO A 772 -32.86 18.00 29.65
N CYS A 773 -33.54 18.19 28.50
CA CYS A 773 -33.84 19.55 28.06
C CYS A 773 -34.70 20.19 29.14
N GLU A 774 -34.20 21.22 29.82
CA GLU A 774 -35.07 22.11 30.58
C GLU A 774 -36.04 22.72 29.55
N LEU A 775 -37.29 22.27 29.61
CA LEU A 775 -38.36 22.76 28.75
C LEU A 775 -38.45 24.28 28.90
N ILE A 776 -38.54 24.95 27.76
CA ILE A 776 -39.26 26.22 27.65
C ILE A 776 -40.56 26.06 28.44
N SER A 777 -40.71 26.91 29.45
CA SER A 777 -41.79 26.94 30.42
C SER A 777 -43.17 26.80 29.77
N CYS A 778 -44.05 26.03 30.42
CA CYS A 778 -45.49 26.00 30.17
C CYS A 778 -46.08 27.41 30.05
N GLY A 779 -46.57 27.74 28.86
CA GLY A 779 -47.62 28.72 28.64
C GLY A 779 -48.76 28.04 27.88
N ILE A 780 -49.63 27.36 28.64
CA ILE A 780 -51.01 26.93 28.33
C ILE A 780 -51.28 26.37 26.92
N GLN A 781 -51.50 25.05 26.81
CA GLN A 781 -52.77 24.47 26.32
C GLN A 781 -52.77 22.94 26.47
N GLN A 782 -53.98 22.42 26.75
CA GLN A 782 -54.27 21.08 27.22
C GLN A 782 -54.02 19.96 26.17
N LEU A 783 -53.80 18.74 26.70
CA LEU A 783 -54.29 17.42 26.25
C LEU A 783 -53.23 16.32 26.00
N TYR A 784 -53.50 15.21 26.71
CA TYR A 784 -53.04 13.82 26.61
C TYR A 784 -51.66 13.41 27.16
N TYR A 785 -51.68 13.13 28.47
CA TYR A 785 -51.03 11.97 29.08
C TYR A 785 -51.42 10.68 28.36
N ILE A 786 -50.45 9.86 27.95
CA ILE A 786 -50.65 8.41 27.78
C ILE A 786 -49.61 7.71 28.67
N PRO A 787 -50.03 7.05 29.77
CA PRO A 787 -49.16 6.18 30.54
C PRO A 787 -49.07 4.80 29.88
N VAL A 788 -47.86 4.24 29.88
CA VAL A 788 -47.60 2.83 29.60
C VAL A 788 -48.15 1.99 30.76
N VAL A 789 -49.11 1.10 30.51
CA VAL A 789 -49.40 -0.04 31.41
C VAL A 789 -49.64 -1.30 30.56
N ALA A 790 -49.06 -2.38 31.05
CA ALA A 790 -49.09 -3.74 30.51
C ALA A 790 -50.47 -4.43 30.61
N ALA A 791 -50.58 -5.52 29.85
CA ALA A 791 -51.42 -6.71 30.04
C ALA A 791 -52.83 -6.77 29.42
N LEU A 792 -52.89 -7.65 28.40
CA LEU A 792 -53.83 -8.76 28.17
C LEU A 792 -55.32 -8.49 27.85
N PHE A 793 -55.68 -8.98 26.65
CA PHE A 793 -56.85 -9.82 26.34
C PHE A 793 -58.13 -9.61 27.17
N THR A 794 -59.22 -9.20 26.52
CA THR A 794 -60.32 -10.11 26.17
C THR A 794 -61.32 -9.44 25.23
N LEU A 795 -61.88 -10.28 24.36
CA LEU A 795 -63.06 -10.15 23.51
C LEU A 795 -64.11 -9.09 23.92
N ILE A 796 -64.79 -8.51 22.93
CA ILE A 796 -66.20 -8.79 22.58
C ILE A 796 -66.62 -7.83 21.43
N LEU A 797 -67.06 -8.43 20.32
CA LEU A 797 -67.90 -7.83 19.27
C LEU A 797 -69.17 -7.20 19.90
N PRO A 798 -69.77 -6.15 19.31
CA PRO A 798 -70.90 -6.49 18.45
C PRO A 798 -71.01 -5.67 17.17
N MET A 799 -71.71 -6.35 16.27
CA MET A 799 -72.18 -6.00 14.96
C MET A 799 -73.52 -5.23 15.05
N GLN A 800 -73.95 -4.67 13.91
CA GLN A 800 -75.29 -4.15 13.55
C GLN A 800 -75.55 -2.68 13.91
N ILE A 801 -76.08 -1.85 13.00
CA ILE A 801 -76.95 -2.09 11.82
C ILE A 801 -76.34 -1.49 10.55
#